data_AF-A0A0A1F5U4-F1
#
_entry.id   AF-A0A0A1F5U4-F1
#
_cell.length_a   1.000
_cell.length_b   1.000
_cell.length_c   1.000
_cell.angle_alpha   90.00
_cell.angle_beta   90.00
_cell.angle_gamma   90.00
#
_symmetry.space_group_name_H-M   'P 1'
#
loop_
_entity.id
_entity.type
_entity.pdbx_description
1 polymer ?
#
loop_
_entity_poly.entity_id
_entity_poly.type
_entity_poly.pdbx_seq_one_letter_code
_entity_poly.pdbx_strand_id
1 'polypeptide(L)'
;MTYFNPKKEDVKSQTSVATSNNIGVESAALITNDDPVSRAKELLALHHSATSGLSFVHTRELALECIDDILERWLPDGEQRGKQYVALNPTRDDSGLGSFSINIETGVWSDFAGDKKDTGGDPISLIAYIEGGISQLAAAVKILEFIAGLSSADSVAIVKRNAANKVAPPPEYTAIMPIPADARPCPVFFGSKLGHPAKKWAYRNADGQAMFYINRFNTETGKSFLPQTYCRDSTGWVSWQNKAPTAPRPAYGLDRLAARPNAPVLFNEGEKSADAAQLLFPGFVAVTTMNGAKSPEKTDFSPFAGRKVYFAPDNDDAGTAYTDKLIGLLRTVGAEVVAVLRLDMLVKDGRTLAQGYDLADAAADGWTAESLAELGEALWAQISLDDPTPPVPPPAPAKRPTRARKSNRLALPKKKEALELAVEFAMTNHGDHVAWFNNQMVAYKAGYWKPLNLDVSVKKPILEAIVASGDSKVSASDVNRIVELVKIKYAAMPEKFERNSPFICLNNGTLNPVTGELLPHSVDHYLTNKLNVTYDATLSCSLWLQTLDEIFSPDADKVGKIQLLQEYIGYCLIPDTRFHRFLWLVGAGGNGKSLILEMITALIGKVNISYAPIERLEEKFVRAELQGKLINMSSEMSARATVADGYLKQITAGDIIEAERKNEKPFSFKPYSRLIGATNALPRLLDHSDGFFRRAMIVRFNRQFKLEEQDKQRGVKLMAELPGILNWAVTGLQNLLQRGEFVMPQSSQDEVAQYRVNSDPVRQFAEEFLRPVEDSKRWVSSGALYESYKAWNNDNGYKALASNQFAERLGSIGFKKERDKNGRYWAAEYHDFGVPTCPPVPASSISPRAGNYKV
;
A
#
# COMPACT_ATOMS: atom_id res chain seq x y z
N MET A 1 47.71 -13.18 -3.60
CA MET A 1 49.03 -12.90 -4.19
C MET A 1 48.84 -12.50 -5.64
N THR A 2 49.16 -11.23 -5.91
CA THR A 2 49.74 -10.66 -7.14
C THR A 2 50.37 -11.68 -8.10
N TYR A 3 50.01 -11.75 -9.39
CA TYR A 3 50.28 -10.86 -10.54
C TYR A 3 51.54 -11.27 -11.37
N PHE A 4 51.40 -11.12 -12.71
CA PHE A 4 52.43 -10.89 -13.77
C PHE A 4 53.19 -12.11 -14.35
N ASN A 5 53.56 -12.20 -15.65
CA ASN A 5 53.45 -11.50 -16.96
C ASN A 5 54.02 -12.53 -18.03
N PRO A 6 54.18 -12.33 -19.38
CA PRO A 6 54.56 -11.10 -20.10
C PRO A 6 53.94 -10.78 -21.50
N LYS A 7 53.74 -9.46 -21.72
CA LYS A 7 54.12 -8.56 -22.85
C LYS A 7 54.10 -9.03 -24.34
N LYS A 8 53.32 -8.37 -25.24
CA LYS A 8 53.60 -7.23 -26.19
C LYS A 8 54.35 -7.65 -27.47
N GLU A 9 53.96 -7.33 -28.72
CA GLU A 9 53.78 -6.03 -29.42
C GLU A 9 52.85 -6.16 -30.67
N ASP A 10 51.85 -5.28 -30.85
CA ASP A 10 51.69 -4.17 -31.86
C ASP A 10 51.52 -4.53 -33.35
N VAL A 11 50.30 -4.34 -33.90
CA VAL A 11 50.02 -3.71 -35.22
C VAL A 11 48.64 -3.01 -35.18
N LYS A 12 48.62 -1.75 -35.64
CA LYS A 12 47.45 -0.85 -35.79
C LYS A 12 46.64 -1.14 -37.07
N SER A 13 45.30 -1.06 -36.99
CA SER A 13 44.38 -0.48 -38.00
C SER A 13 42.96 -0.40 -37.41
N GLN A 14 42.52 0.80 -36.99
CA GLN A 14 41.57 1.67 -37.70
C GLN A 14 40.35 0.97 -38.35
N THR A 15 39.19 1.11 -37.71
CA THR A 15 37.95 1.47 -38.41
C THR A 15 37.07 2.31 -37.48
N SER A 16 36.69 3.46 -38.04
CA SER A 16 36.04 4.61 -37.44
C SER A 16 34.53 4.45 -37.27
N VAL A 17 34.00 4.84 -36.11
CA VAL A 17 32.60 5.30 -36.00
C VAL A 17 32.65 6.82 -36.02
N ALA A 18 32.12 7.38 -37.10
CA ALA A 18 32.13 8.80 -37.38
C ALA A 18 31.21 9.58 -36.42
N THR A 19 31.80 10.56 -35.76
CA THR A 19 31.16 11.81 -35.37
C THR A 19 30.77 12.60 -36.62
N SER A 20 29.53 13.09 -36.69
CA SER A 20 29.20 14.30 -37.44
C SER A 20 28.36 15.24 -36.56
N ASN A 21 28.87 16.47 -36.48
CA ASN A 21 28.32 17.63 -35.80
C ASN A 21 27.23 18.31 -36.63
N ASN A 22 26.31 18.98 -35.91
CA ASN A 22 25.64 20.26 -36.15
C ASN A 22 25.13 20.64 -37.55
N ILE A 23 23.80 20.78 -37.63
CA ILE A 23 23.05 21.88 -38.27
C ILE A 23 21.75 22.02 -37.44
N GLY A 24 21.31 23.15 -36.86
CA GLY A 24 21.77 24.52 -36.85
C GLY A 24 21.10 25.31 -35.70
N VAL A 25 21.75 26.40 -35.33
CA VAL A 25 21.21 27.52 -34.54
C VAL A 25 20.18 28.26 -35.41
N GLU A 26 19.24 28.95 -34.75
CA GLU A 26 18.16 29.83 -35.28
C GLU A 26 16.75 29.22 -35.44
N SER A 27 15.98 29.28 -34.36
CA SER A 27 14.63 29.88 -34.38
C SER A 27 14.22 30.29 -32.96
N ALA A 28 14.99 31.22 -32.38
CA ALA A 28 14.62 31.96 -31.18
C ALA A 28 13.63 33.11 -31.48
N ALA A 29 12.74 32.93 -32.46
CA ALA A 29 11.73 33.90 -32.83
C ALA A 29 10.50 33.15 -33.32
N LEU A 30 9.33 33.51 -32.77
CA LEU A 30 7.99 32.94 -33.00
C LEU A 30 7.53 31.88 -31.98
N ILE A 31 7.53 32.25 -30.70
CA ILE A 31 6.38 31.97 -29.84
C ILE A 31 6.06 33.32 -29.18
N THR A 32 5.22 34.12 -29.85
CA THR A 32 4.92 35.52 -29.45
C THR A 32 3.57 35.68 -28.77
N ASN A 33 2.88 34.57 -28.51
CA ASN A 33 1.55 34.57 -27.89
C ASN A 33 1.63 34.06 -26.45
N ASP A 34 1.13 34.87 -25.51
CA ASP A 34 1.11 34.55 -24.07
C ASP A 34 0.17 33.37 -23.73
N ASP A 35 -0.76 32.98 -24.61
CA ASP A 35 -1.77 31.97 -24.29
C ASP A 35 -1.37 30.53 -24.70
N PRO A 36 -1.63 29.51 -23.85
CA PRO A 36 -1.24 28.12 -24.13
C PRO A 36 -1.83 27.52 -25.42
N VAL A 37 -3.03 27.95 -25.83
CA VAL A 37 -3.74 27.39 -27.00
C VAL A 37 -3.03 27.78 -28.30
N SER A 38 -2.65 29.04 -28.43
CA SER A 38 -1.89 29.53 -29.59
C SER A 38 -0.52 28.85 -29.69
N ARG A 39 0.18 28.67 -28.56
CA ARG A 39 1.47 27.97 -28.50
C ARG A 39 1.36 26.49 -28.92
N ALA A 40 0.27 25.81 -28.55
CA ALA A 40 0.01 24.45 -28.98
C ALA A 40 -0.22 24.34 -30.50
N LYS A 41 -0.99 25.28 -31.07
CA LYS A 41 -1.23 25.35 -32.53
C LYS A 41 0.04 25.63 -33.31
N GLU A 42 0.90 26.52 -32.81
CA GLU A 42 2.20 26.82 -33.42
C GLU A 42 3.13 25.58 -33.40
N LEU A 43 3.23 24.87 -32.27
CA LEU A 43 4.02 23.64 -32.17
C LEU A 43 3.51 22.52 -33.10
N LEU A 44 2.18 22.38 -33.26
CA LEU A 44 1.58 21.45 -34.22
C LEU A 44 1.86 21.85 -35.67
N ALA A 45 1.72 23.13 -36.01
CA ALA A 45 1.99 23.63 -37.35
C ALA A 45 3.47 23.40 -37.75
N LEU A 46 4.41 23.64 -36.82
CA LEU A 46 5.84 23.37 -37.01
C LEU A 46 6.14 21.88 -37.20
N HIS A 47 5.41 20.99 -36.51
CA HIS A 47 5.53 19.55 -36.72
C HIS A 47 5.03 19.12 -38.11
N HIS A 48 3.96 19.74 -38.60
CA HIS A 48 3.36 19.43 -39.90
C HIS A 48 4.11 20.04 -41.10
N SER A 49 4.91 21.10 -40.91
CA SER A 49 5.63 21.79 -42.00
C SER A 49 6.88 21.05 -42.52
N ALA A 50 7.16 19.83 -42.01
CA ALA A 50 8.26 18.94 -42.42
C ALA A 50 9.69 19.52 -42.33
N THR A 51 9.87 20.72 -41.75
CA THR A 51 11.14 21.45 -41.72
C THR A 51 11.87 21.35 -40.37
N SER A 52 11.18 20.90 -39.31
CA SER A 52 11.74 20.71 -37.96
C SER A 52 10.92 19.68 -37.17
N GLY A 53 11.58 18.82 -36.39
CA GLY A 53 10.89 17.83 -35.52
C GLY A 53 10.15 18.50 -34.35
N LEU A 54 9.20 17.76 -33.74
CA LEU A 54 8.44 18.25 -32.58
C LEU A 54 9.36 18.52 -31.38
N SER A 55 9.26 19.71 -30.77
CA SER A 55 10.02 20.03 -29.55
C SER A 55 9.39 19.38 -28.31
N PHE A 56 10.01 18.31 -27.82
CA PHE A 56 9.61 17.66 -26.56
C PHE A 56 9.78 18.57 -25.33
N VAL A 57 10.74 19.50 -25.38
CA VAL A 57 11.00 20.45 -24.30
C VAL A 57 9.83 21.44 -24.20
N HIS A 58 9.50 22.12 -25.30
CA HIS A 58 8.39 23.08 -25.31
C HIS A 58 7.02 22.40 -25.10
N THR A 59 6.85 21.17 -25.61
CA THR A 59 5.63 20.39 -25.35
C THR A 59 5.49 20.04 -23.87
N ARG A 60 6.59 19.69 -23.19
CA ARG A 60 6.60 19.40 -21.75
C ARG A 60 6.28 20.64 -20.92
N GLU A 61 6.90 21.77 -21.24
CA GLU A 61 6.64 23.04 -20.55
C GLU A 61 5.18 23.46 -20.68
N LEU A 62 4.64 23.38 -21.90
CA LEU A 62 3.25 23.69 -22.18
C LEU A 62 2.28 22.70 -21.50
N ALA A 63 2.65 21.41 -21.44
CA ALA A 63 1.88 20.39 -20.73
C ALA A 63 1.85 20.64 -19.21
N LEU A 64 2.95 21.10 -18.61
CA LEU A 64 2.98 21.44 -17.19
C LEU A 64 2.15 22.69 -16.88
N GLU A 65 2.11 23.65 -17.81
CA GLU A 65 1.26 24.83 -17.68
C GLU A 65 -0.24 24.49 -17.73
N CYS A 66 -0.61 23.44 -18.48
CA CYS A 66 -1.99 22.94 -18.61
C CYS A 66 -2.21 21.63 -17.84
N ILE A 67 -1.42 21.36 -16.80
CA ILE A 67 -1.37 20.03 -16.17
C ILE A 67 -2.71 19.64 -15.53
N ASP A 68 -3.43 20.60 -14.96
CA ASP A 68 -4.73 20.35 -14.34
C ASP A 68 -5.75 19.91 -15.38
N ASP A 69 -5.80 20.58 -16.54
CA ASP A 69 -6.68 20.20 -17.66
C ASP A 69 -6.29 18.82 -18.22
N ILE A 70 -4.99 18.52 -18.30
CA ILE A 70 -4.49 17.22 -18.73
C ILE A 70 -4.87 16.12 -17.71
N LEU A 71 -4.76 16.38 -16.42
CA LEU A 71 -5.09 15.41 -15.39
C LEU A 71 -6.61 15.20 -15.28
N GLU A 72 -7.41 16.25 -15.36
CA GLU A 72 -8.86 16.16 -15.45
C GLU A 72 -9.29 15.36 -16.69
N ARG A 73 -8.57 15.51 -17.80
CA ARG A 73 -8.85 14.82 -19.06
C ARG A 73 -8.54 13.33 -19.01
N TRP A 74 -7.32 12.96 -18.60
CA TRP A 74 -6.82 11.58 -18.68
C TRP A 74 -7.00 10.79 -17.39
N LEU A 75 -7.22 11.46 -16.26
CA LEU A 75 -7.38 10.88 -14.93
C LEU A 75 -8.49 11.58 -14.13
N PRO A 76 -9.75 11.56 -14.64
CA PRO A 76 -10.83 12.35 -14.07
C PRO A 76 -11.30 11.87 -12.69
N ASP A 77 -11.04 10.60 -12.35
CA ASP A 77 -11.34 10.05 -11.02
C ASP A 77 -10.30 10.45 -9.97
N GLY A 78 -9.32 11.27 -10.36
CA GLY A 78 -8.22 11.66 -9.50
C GLY A 78 -8.57 12.73 -8.48
N GLU A 79 -7.86 12.65 -7.36
CA GLU A 79 -7.98 13.59 -6.25
C GLU A 79 -6.63 14.29 -6.04
N GLN A 80 -6.66 15.62 -6.02
CA GLN A 80 -5.48 16.39 -5.63
C GLN A 80 -5.25 16.29 -4.11
N ARG A 81 -4.12 15.71 -3.72
CA ARG A 81 -3.60 15.58 -2.36
C ARG A 81 -2.32 16.40 -2.22
N GLY A 82 -2.47 17.70 -1.97
CA GLY A 82 -1.35 18.64 -1.93
C GLY A 82 -0.71 18.80 -3.32
N LYS A 83 0.58 18.46 -3.43
CA LYS A 83 1.33 18.50 -4.70
C LYS A 83 1.18 17.24 -5.56
N GLN A 84 0.43 16.25 -5.08
CA GLN A 84 0.19 14.99 -5.77
C GLN A 84 -1.25 14.95 -6.27
N TYR A 85 -1.46 14.48 -7.48
CA TYR A 85 -2.75 14.13 -8.03
C TYR A 85 -2.83 12.60 -8.08
N VAL A 86 -3.71 12.03 -7.28
CA VAL A 86 -3.80 10.57 -7.07
C VAL A 86 -5.05 10.06 -7.76
N ALA A 87 -4.89 9.16 -8.73
CA ALA A 87 -5.99 8.61 -9.52
C ALA A 87 -6.04 7.08 -9.44
N LEU A 88 -7.10 6.49 -9.98
CA LEU A 88 -7.10 5.07 -10.33
C LEU A 88 -6.16 4.89 -11.52
N ASN A 89 -5.34 3.84 -11.53
CA ASN A 89 -4.49 3.61 -12.70
C ASN A 89 -5.38 3.09 -13.85
N PRO A 90 -5.54 3.84 -14.96
CA PRO A 90 -6.37 3.40 -16.08
C PRO A 90 -5.84 2.14 -16.76
N THR A 91 -4.57 1.75 -16.54
CA THR A 91 -3.98 0.52 -17.08
C THR A 91 -4.11 -0.69 -16.13
N ARG A 92 -4.82 -0.57 -15.00
CA ARG A 92 -5.04 -1.64 -14.01
C ARG A 92 -6.49 -1.65 -13.49
N ASP A 93 -6.99 -2.81 -13.08
CA ASP A 93 -8.30 -2.96 -12.44
C ASP A 93 -8.21 -2.61 -10.94
N ASP A 94 -8.17 -1.30 -10.65
CA ASP A 94 -8.09 -0.75 -9.29
C ASP A 94 -9.49 -0.49 -8.70
N SER A 95 -9.70 -0.88 -7.45
CA SER A 95 -10.96 -0.64 -6.72
C SER A 95 -10.87 0.51 -5.71
N GLY A 96 -9.72 1.19 -5.61
CA GLY A 96 -9.52 2.32 -4.70
C GLY A 96 -8.35 3.23 -5.10
N LEU A 97 -8.50 4.52 -4.82
CA LEU A 97 -7.50 5.57 -5.06
C LEU A 97 -6.29 5.38 -4.11
N GLY A 98 -5.06 5.57 -4.61
CA GLY A 98 -3.89 5.62 -3.73
C GLY A 98 -2.56 5.20 -4.35
N SER A 99 -2.58 4.31 -5.34
CA SER A 99 -1.38 3.73 -5.91
C SER A 99 -0.81 4.52 -7.07
N PHE A 100 -1.63 5.21 -7.86
CA PHE A 100 -1.18 5.99 -9.02
C PHE A 100 -1.15 7.48 -8.69
N SER A 101 0.04 8.07 -8.65
CA SER A 101 0.29 9.43 -8.17
C SER A 101 1.11 10.24 -9.17
N ILE A 102 0.68 11.46 -9.45
CA ILE A 102 1.32 12.40 -10.37
C ILE A 102 1.67 13.66 -9.61
N ASN A 103 2.93 14.09 -9.62
CA ASN A 103 3.31 15.38 -9.10
C ASN A 103 2.90 16.47 -10.10
N ILE A 104 1.96 17.34 -9.73
CA ILE A 104 1.43 18.38 -10.64
C ILE A 104 2.46 19.47 -10.96
N GLU A 105 3.46 19.70 -10.10
CA GLU A 105 4.50 20.72 -10.34
C GLU A 105 5.56 20.22 -11.33
N THR A 106 5.82 18.92 -11.37
CA THR A 106 6.92 18.34 -12.19
C THR A 106 6.43 17.43 -13.31
N GLY A 107 5.16 16.99 -13.28
CA GLY A 107 4.59 16.00 -14.18
C GLY A 107 5.16 14.59 -14.01
N VAL A 108 6.02 14.39 -13.00
CA VAL A 108 6.60 13.09 -12.66
C VAL A 108 5.52 12.23 -12.01
N TRP A 109 5.38 11.00 -12.46
CA TRP A 109 4.34 10.10 -11.99
C TRP A 109 4.88 8.74 -11.60
N SER A 110 4.15 8.05 -10.75
CA SER A 110 4.50 6.73 -10.25
C SER A 110 3.25 5.93 -9.91
N ASP A 111 3.24 4.67 -10.30
CA ASP A 111 2.31 3.68 -9.78
C ASP A 111 3.02 2.79 -8.75
N PHE A 112 2.52 2.80 -7.53
CA PHE A 112 3.10 2.13 -6.36
C PHE A 112 2.50 0.75 -6.08
N ALA A 113 1.53 0.26 -6.85
CA ALA A 113 0.95 -1.06 -6.60
C ALA A 113 1.61 -2.20 -7.41
N GLY A 114 2.22 -3.14 -6.68
CA GLY A 114 2.90 -4.33 -7.20
C GLY A 114 4.41 -4.34 -6.89
N ASP A 115 5.10 -5.42 -7.29
CA ASP A 115 6.53 -5.65 -7.00
C ASP A 115 7.51 -4.85 -7.89
N LYS A 116 7.03 -4.25 -8.98
CA LYS A 116 7.78 -3.31 -9.83
C LYS A 116 7.00 -2.01 -9.95
N LYS A 117 7.69 -0.88 -9.72
CA LYS A 117 7.12 0.47 -9.78
C LYS A 117 7.19 0.98 -11.23
N ASP A 118 6.05 1.15 -11.89
CA ASP A 118 5.99 1.89 -13.14
C ASP A 118 6.12 3.38 -12.81
N THR A 119 7.05 4.08 -13.46
CA THR A 119 7.31 5.50 -13.22
C THR A 119 7.61 6.20 -14.53
N GLY A 120 7.30 7.48 -14.61
CA GLY A 120 7.69 8.31 -15.75
C GLY A 120 8.02 9.73 -15.33
N GLY A 121 8.91 10.37 -16.09
CA GLY A 121 9.57 11.61 -15.69
C GLY A 121 8.85 12.90 -16.07
N ASP A 122 7.76 12.81 -16.84
CA ASP A 122 7.06 13.99 -17.38
C ASP A 122 5.62 13.65 -17.87
N PRO A 123 4.79 14.67 -18.18
CA PRO A 123 3.43 14.45 -18.67
C PRO A 123 3.37 13.70 -20.01
N ILE A 124 4.40 13.80 -20.85
CA ILE A 124 4.45 13.08 -22.13
C ILE A 124 4.56 11.58 -21.88
N SER A 125 5.43 11.17 -20.96
CA SER A 125 5.57 9.79 -20.51
C SER A 125 4.33 9.27 -19.78
N LEU A 126 3.62 10.14 -19.05
CA LEU A 126 2.35 9.83 -18.40
C LEU A 126 1.29 9.47 -19.42
N ILE A 127 1.08 10.33 -20.43
CA ILE A 127 0.10 10.09 -21.49
C ILE A 127 0.53 8.88 -22.34
N ALA A 128 1.83 8.71 -22.60
CA ALA A 128 2.34 7.53 -23.28
C ALA A 128 1.96 6.24 -22.55
N TYR A 129 2.08 6.22 -21.22
CA TYR A 129 1.71 5.08 -20.38
C TYR A 129 0.20 4.84 -20.33
N ILE A 130 -0.59 5.87 -20.00
CA ILE A 130 -2.05 5.80 -19.85
C ILE A 130 -2.72 5.30 -21.14
N GLU A 131 -2.20 5.71 -22.30
CA GLU A 131 -2.73 5.35 -23.61
C GLU A 131 -2.27 3.95 -24.09
N GLY A 132 -1.71 3.14 -23.19
CA GLY A 132 -1.29 1.77 -23.49
C GLY A 132 0.08 1.67 -24.16
N GLY A 133 1.02 2.51 -23.73
CA GLY A 133 2.42 2.47 -24.16
C GLY A 133 2.68 3.02 -25.56
N ILE A 134 1.96 4.06 -25.98
CA ILE A 134 2.22 4.73 -27.27
C ILE A 134 3.61 5.42 -27.26
N SER A 135 4.15 5.73 -28.44
CA SER A 135 5.43 6.44 -28.53
C SER A 135 5.36 7.83 -27.87
N GLN A 136 6.47 8.32 -27.32
CA GLN A 136 6.51 9.66 -26.73
C GLN A 136 6.12 10.74 -27.75
N LEU A 137 6.48 10.57 -29.03
CA LEU A 137 6.07 11.49 -30.10
C LEU A 137 4.55 11.51 -30.26
N ALA A 138 3.90 10.34 -30.28
CA ALA A 138 2.44 10.26 -30.38
C ALA A 138 1.75 10.85 -29.13
N ALA A 139 2.31 10.65 -27.94
CA ALA A 139 1.81 11.25 -26.71
C ALA A 139 1.96 12.78 -26.72
N ALA A 140 3.10 13.30 -27.19
CA ALA A 140 3.37 14.71 -27.30
C ALA A 140 2.41 15.41 -28.29
N VAL A 141 2.17 14.80 -29.46
CA VAL A 141 1.16 15.30 -30.41
C VAL A 141 -0.24 15.31 -29.80
N LYS A 142 -0.65 14.25 -29.08
CA LYS A 142 -1.95 14.21 -28.39
C LYS A 142 -2.13 15.31 -27.36
N ILE A 143 -1.09 15.60 -26.57
CA ILE A 143 -1.12 16.68 -25.58
C ILE A 143 -1.34 18.02 -26.30
N LEU A 144 -0.62 18.29 -27.38
CA LEU A 144 -0.75 19.54 -28.12
C LEU A 144 -2.11 19.66 -28.82
N GLU A 145 -2.64 18.58 -29.41
CA GLU A 145 -3.99 18.57 -29.99
C GLU A 145 -5.06 18.91 -28.95
N PHE A 146 -4.92 18.38 -27.73
CA PHE A 146 -5.80 18.69 -26.62
C PHE A 146 -5.72 20.16 -26.22
N ILE A 147 -4.52 20.68 -25.97
CA ILE A 147 -4.32 22.09 -25.58
C ILE A 147 -4.80 23.04 -26.70
N ALA A 148 -4.55 22.72 -27.97
CA ALA A 148 -4.99 23.50 -29.12
C ALA A 148 -6.53 23.53 -29.29
N GLY A 149 -7.23 22.55 -28.72
CA GLY A 149 -8.69 22.42 -28.73
C GLY A 149 -9.42 23.13 -27.58
N LEU A 150 -8.70 23.69 -26.59
CA LEU A 150 -9.31 24.46 -25.49
C LEU A 150 -9.83 25.83 -25.97
N SER A 151 -10.85 26.38 -25.30
CA SER A 151 -11.38 27.71 -25.62
C SER A 151 -10.48 28.83 -25.07
N SER A 152 -10.32 29.93 -25.80
CA SER A 152 -9.51 31.09 -25.37
C SER A 152 -10.13 31.89 -24.21
N ALA A 153 -11.39 31.63 -23.85
CA ALA A 153 -12.03 32.18 -22.65
C ALA A 153 -11.75 31.33 -21.39
N ASP A 154 -11.53 30.02 -21.56
CA ASP A 154 -11.15 29.11 -20.48
C ASP A 154 -9.66 29.21 -20.15
N SER A 155 -8.82 29.57 -21.14
CA SER A 155 -7.38 29.74 -20.94
C SER A 155 -6.99 30.95 -20.08
N VAL A 156 -7.81 32.00 -20.03
CA VAL A 156 -7.60 33.17 -19.14
C VAL A 156 -7.93 32.86 -17.67
N ALA A 157 -8.71 31.79 -17.41
CA ALA A 157 -8.98 31.30 -16.05
C ALA A 157 -7.82 30.49 -15.45
N ILE A 158 -6.88 30.01 -16.28
CA ILE A 158 -5.72 29.17 -15.90
C ILE A 158 -4.79 29.88 -14.91
N VAL A 159 -4.64 31.20 -14.99
CA VAL A 159 -3.73 31.96 -14.09
C VAL A 159 -4.34 32.25 -12.70
N LYS A 160 -5.66 32.09 -12.51
CA LYS A 160 -6.37 32.56 -11.30
C LYS A 160 -6.89 31.47 -10.35
N ARG A 161 -6.80 30.17 -10.69
CA ARG A 161 -7.44 29.08 -9.93
C ARG A 161 -6.63 28.50 -8.76
N ASN A 162 -5.59 29.19 -8.27
CA ASN A 162 -4.98 28.89 -6.96
C ASN A 162 -5.85 29.40 -5.80
N ALA A 163 -7.10 28.94 -5.69
CA ALA A 163 -7.94 29.01 -4.49
C ALA A 163 -9.37 28.55 -4.82
N ALA A 164 -9.64 27.24 -4.80
CA ALA A 164 -10.85 26.64 -4.21
C ALA A 164 -10.97 25.17 -4.64
N ASN A 165 -11.00 24.29 -3.65
CA ASN A 165 -11.49 22.93 -3.81
C ASN A 165 -12.92 22.95 -4.36
N LYS A 166 -13.10 22.56 -5.62
CA LYS A 166 -14.30 21.89 -6.10
C LYS A 166 -13.89 20.81 -7.09
N VAL A 167 -14.13 19.56 -6.70
CA VAL A 167 -14.12 18.39 -7.59
C VAL A 167 -15.31 18.53 -8.53
N ALA A 168 -15.06 18.67 -9.83
CA ALA A 168 -16.08 18.40 -10.84
C ALA A 168 -16.26 16.88 -10.95
N PRO A 169 -17.49 16.36 -11.13
CA PRO A 169 -17.70 14.93 -11.30
C PRO A 169 -16.95 14.43 -12.55
N PRO A 170 -16.42 13.19 -12.54
CA PRO A 170 -15.73 12.63 -13.70
C PRO A 170 -16.63 12.67 -14.94
N PRO A 171 -16.07 12.89 -16.14
CA PRO A 171 -16.85 12.99 -17.35
C PRO A 171 -17.52 11.65 -17.62
N GLU A 172 -18.84 11.69 -17.85
CA GLU A 172 -19.61 10.50 -18.13
C GLU A 172 -19.24 9.96 -19.51
N TYR A 173 -18.64 8.77 -19.52
CA TYR A 173 -18.18 8.09 -20.74
C TYR A 173 -19.26 7.14 -21.27
N THR A 174 -19.75 7.42 -22.46
CA THR A 174 -20.71 6.60 -23.21
C THR A 174 -19.97 5.66 -24.17
N ALA A 175 -20.24 4.36 -24.10
CA ALA A 175 -19.64 3.40 -25.03
C ALA A 175 -20.11 3.64 -26.47
N ILE A 176 -19.19 3.67 -27.43
CA ILE A 176 -19.49 3.72 -28.86
C ILE A 176 -19.44 2.29 -29.39
N MET A 177 -20.62 1.76 -29.71
CA MET A 177 -20.77 0.39 -30.18
C MET A 177 -21.74 0.36 -31.38
N PRO A 178 -21.35 -0.17 -32.54
CA PRO A 178 -20.07 -0.82 -32.84
C PRO A 178 -18.89 0.17 -32.85
N ILE A 179 -17.68 -0.36 -32.70
CA ILE A 179 -16.43 0.41 -32.83
C ILE A 179 -16.39 1.00 -34.24
N PRO A 180 -16.24 2.32 -34.41
CA PRO A 180 -16.18 2.96 -35.72
C PRO A 180 -15.02 2.42 -36.58
N ALA A 181 -15.20 2.38 -37.91
CA ALA A 181 -14.18 1.88 -38.82
C ALA A 181 -12.90 2.74 -38.83
N ASP A 182 -13.03 4.03 -38.51
CA ASP A 182 -11.98 5.02 -38.34
C ASP A 182 -11.49 5.12 -36.88
N ALA A 183 -11.92 4.23 -36.00
CA ALA A 183 -11.47 4.22 -34.62
C ALA A 183 -9.96 3.98 -34.54
N ARG A 184 -9.31 4.71 -33.61
CA ARG A 184 -7.88 4.56 -33.33
C ARG A 184 -7.55 3.11 -32.97
N PRO A 185 -6.36 2.58 -33.34
CA PRO A 185 -5.99 1.21 -33.02
C PRO A 185 -6.15 0.88 -31.54
N CYS A 186 -6.71 -0.29 -31.26
CA CYS A 186 -6.93 -0.76 -29.90
C CYS A 186 -5.58 -1.09 -29.23
N PRO A 187 -5.29 -0.59 -28.01
CA PRO A 187 -4.01 -0.85 -27.35
C PRO A 187 -3.71 -2.35 -27.19
N VAL A 188 -2.43 -2.70 -27.33
CA VAL A 188 -1.94 -4.10 -27.34
C VAL A 188 -0.88 -4.40 -26.27
N PHE A 189 -0.44 -3.41 -25.50
CA PHE A 189 0.54 -3.55 -24.42
C PHE A 189 0.04 -2.80 -23.18
N PHE A 190 0.14 -3.43 -22.00
CA PHE A 190 -0.49 -2.97 -20.76
C PHE A 190 0.53 -2.84 -19.62
N GLY A 191 1.63 -2.13 -19.91
CA GLY A 191 2.71 -1.91 -18.95
C GLY A 191 3.56 -3.16 -18.69
N SER A 192 4.56 -3.00 -17.84
CA SER A 192 5.57 -4.04 -17.57
C SER A 192 5.02 -5.27 -16.83
N LYS A 193 3.89 -5.13 -16.12
CA LYS A 193 3.26 -6.15 -15.28
C LYS A 193 2.34 -7.11 -16.05
N LEU A 194 1.48 -6.59 -16.93
CA LEU A 194 0.58 -7.42 -17.75
C LEU A 194 1.21 -7.75 -19.12
N GLY A 195 2.07 -6.87 -19.65
CA GLY A 195 2.72 -7.08 -20.93
C GLY A 195 1.72 -7.13 -22.08
N HIS A 196 1.90 -8.11 -22.98
CA HIS A 196 0.98 -8.38 -24.07
C HIS A 196 -0.08 -9.41 -23.64
N PRO A 197 -1.34 -9.26 -24.09
CA PRO A 197 -2.37 -10.24 -23.80
C PRO A 197 -2.03 -11.58 -24.45
N ALA A 198 -2.13 -12.66 -23.68
CA ALA A 198 -1.98 -14.03 -24.17
C ALA A 198 -3.10 -14.39 -25.16
N LYS A 199 -4.29 -13.80 -25.00
CA LYS A 199 -5.40 -13.93 -25.94
C LYS A 199 -6.29 -12.69 -25.88
N LYS A 200 -6.89 -12.32 -27.01
CA LYS A 200 -7.85 -11.22 -27.14
C LYS A 200 -9.09 -11.72 -27.87
N TRP A 201 -10.27 -11.51 -27.27
CA TRP A 201 -11.55 -11.89 -27.84
C TRP A 201 -12.36 -10.65 -28.20
N ALA A 202 -12.93 -10.64 -29.40
CA ALA A 202 -13.81 -9.58 -29.87
C ALA A 202 -15.26 -9.96 -29.61
N TYR A 203 -15.99 -9.13 -28.86
CA TYR A 203 -17.43 -9.23 -28.77
C TYR A 203 -18.03 -8.49 -29.96
N ARG A 204 -18.92 -9.16 -30.69
CA ARG A 204 -19.46 -8.67 -31.97
C ARG A 204 -20.97 -8.54 -31.89
N ASN A 205 -21.54 -7.60 -32.64
CA ASN A 205 -22.98 -7.55 -32.86
C ASN A 205 -23.41 -8.63 -33.87
N ALA A 206 -24.71 -8.72 -34.15
CA ALA A 206 -25.28 -9.69 -35.10
C ALA A 206 -24.68 -9.56 -36.51
N ASP A 207 -24.26 -8.35 -36.91
CA ASP A 207 -23.63 -8.07 -38.22
C ASP A 207 -22.11 -8.37 -38.23
N GLY A 208 -21.55 -8.89 -37.14
CA GLY A 208 -20.13 -9.22 -37.02
C GLY A 208 -19.19 -8.05 -36.72
N GLN A 209 -19.72 -6.83 -36.54
CA GLN A 209 -18.95 -5.65 -36.19
C GLN A 209 -18.50 -5.72 -34.72
N ALA A 210 -17.25 -5.37 -34.46
CA ALA A 210 -16.69 -5.40 -33.11
C ALA A 210 -17.33 -4.33 -32.23
N MET A 211 -17.77 -4.72 -31.03
CA MET A 211 -18.39 -3.84 -30.04
C MET A 211 -17.38 -3.45 -28.95
N PHE A 212 -16.62 -4.43 -28.46
CA PHE A 212 -15.55 -4.25 -27.47
C PHE A 212 -14.66 -5.50 -27.44
N TYR A 213 -13.58 -5.47 -26.67
CA TYR A 213 -12.66 -6.60 -26.52
C TYR A 213 -12.51 -7.06 -25.06
N ILE A 214 -12.20 -8.34 -24.88
CA ILE A 214 -11.72 -8.91 -23.61
C ILE A 214 -10.30 -9.43 -23.81
N ASN A 215 -9.36 -8.92 -23.03
CA ASN A 215 -7.96 -9.33 -23.05
C ASN A 215 -7.68 -10.27 -21.88
N ARG A 216 -7.02 -11.41 -22.13
CA ARG A 216 -6.55 -12.34 -21.09
C ARG A 216 -5.05 -12.32 -20.99
N PHE A 217 -4.56 -12.29 -19.77
CA PHE A 217 -3.14 -12.32 -19.42
C PHE A 217 -2.84 -13.56 -18.57
N ASN A 218 -1.69 -14.17 -18.83
CA ASN A 218 -1.10 -15.16 -17.95
C ASN A 218 -0.09 -14.43 -17.08
N THR A 219 -0.32 -14.40 -15.76
CA THR A 219 0.56 -13.74 -14.78
C THR A 219 1.18 -14.79 -13.87
N GLU A 220 2.25 -14.45 -13.16
CA GLU A 220 2.93 -15.37 -12.21
C GLU A 220 1.99 -15.90 -11.11
N THR A 221 0.92 -15.17 -10.77
CA THR A 221 -0.05 -15.53 -9.72
C THR A 221 -1.36 -16.11 -10.27
N GLY A 222 -1.48 -16.30 -11.59
CA GLY A 222 -2.68 -16.86 -12.24
C GLY A 222 -3.16 -16.10 -13.48
N LYS A 223 -4.44 -16.25 -13.81
CA LYS A 223 -5.08 -15.62 -14.98
C LYS A 223 -5.75 -14.29 -14.62
N SER A 224 -5.58 -13.26 -15.47
CA SER A 224 -6.25 -11.96 -15.34
C SER A 224 -6.99 -11.59 -16.64
N PHE A 225 -8.07 -10.81 -16.52
CA PHE A 225 -8.92 -10.39 -17.64
C PHE A 225 -9.18 -8.89 -17.60
N LEU A 226 -9.09 -8.20 -18.75
CA LEU A 226 -9.29 -6.76 -18.87
C LEU A 226 -10.19 -6.42 -20.07
N PRO A 227 -11.39 -5.85 -19.85
CA PRO A 227 -12.23 -5.34 -20.92
C PRO A 227 -11.69 -4.04 -21.52
N GLN A 228 -11.84 -3.87 -22.84
CA GLN A 228 -11.50 -2.66 -23.58
C GLN A 228 -12.69 -2.19 -24.41
N THR A 229 -13.22 -1.01 -24.06
CA THR A 229 -14.39 -0.41 -24.70
C THR A 229 -14.03 0.95 -25.30
N TYR A 230 -14.41 1.19 -26.54
CA TYR A 230 -14.25 2.51 -27.16
C TYR A 230 -15.37 3.44 -26.69
N CYS A 231 -15.04 4.59 -26.12
CA CYS A 231 -16.01 5.48 -25.46
C CYS A 231 -15.90 6.91 -25.98
N ARG A 232 -17.03 7.62 -25.95
CA ARG A 232 -17.12 9.08 -26.07
C ARG A 232 -17.49 9.68 -24.72
N ASP A 233 -16.84 10.76 -24.30
CA ASP A 233 -17.22 11.48 -23.09
C ASP A 233 -18.17 12.66 -23.35
N SER A 234 -18.53 13.36 -22.27
CA SER A 234 -19.41 14.53 -22.29
C SER A 234 -18.86 15.73 -23.08
N THR A 235 -17.55 15.78 -23.36
CA THR A 235 -16.92 16.85 -24.17
C THR A 235 -16.84 16.48 -25.65
N GLY A 236 -17.22 15.25 -26.01
CA GLY A 236 -17.24 14.75 -27.39
C GLY A 236 -15.97 14.02 -27.80
N TRP A 237 -14.97 13.88 -26.92
CA TRP A 237 -13.73 13.17 -27.23
C TRP A 237 -13.92 11.66 -27.17
N VAL A 238 -13.23 10.96 -28.09
CA VAL A 238 -13.28 9.50 -28.22
C VAL A 238 -11.97 8.81 -27.83
N SER A 239 -12.02 7.80 -26.96
CA SER A 239 -10.84 7.05 -26.51
C SER A 239 -11.15 5.61 -26.08
N TRP A 240 -10.12 4.76 -26.04
CA TRP A 240 -10.20 3.42 -25.46
C TRP A 240 -10.20 3.50 -23.94
N GLN A 241 -11.11 2.77 -23.31
CA GLN A 241 -11.26 2.69 -21.86
C GLN A 241 -11.15 1.24 -21.40
N ASN A 242 -10.36 0.99 -20.35
CA ASN A 242 -10.19 -0.35 -19.76
C ASN A 242 -11.35 -0.70 -18.81
N LYS A 243 -12.57 -0.65 -19.35
CA LYS A 243 -13.80 -0.89 -18.61
C LYS A 243 -14.79 -1.65 -19.48
N ALA A 244 -15.68 -2.40 -18.85
CA ALA A 244 -16.76 -3.06 -19.54
C ALA A 244 -17.85 -2.06 -19.97
N PRO A 245 -18.56 -2.32 -21.09
CA PRO A 245 -19.74 -1.52 -21.44
C PRO A 245 -20.86 -1.71 -20.40
N THR A 246 -21.77 -0.77 -20.37
CA THR A 246 -23.00 -0.83 -19.56
C THR A 246 -23.84 -2.05 -19.97
N ALA A 247 -24.55 -2.63 -19.01
CA ALA A 247 -25.47 -3.72 -19.29
C ALA A 247 -26.72 -3.19 -20.04
N PRO A 248 -27.40 -4.02 -20.86
CA PRO A 248 -27.07 -5.42 -21.15
C PRO A 248 -25.95 -5.57 -22.20
N ARG A 249 -25.15 -6.64 -22.10
CA ARG A 249 -23.95 -6.87 -22.92
C ARG A 249 -24.18 -8.03 -23.90
N PRO A 250 -23.68 -7.98 -25.15
CA PRO A 250 -23.80 -9.11 -26.05
C PRO A 250 -23.06 -10.34 -25.50
N ALA A 251 -23.57 -11.55 -25.80
CA ALA A 251 -22.86 -12.79 -25.55
C ALA A 251 -21.66 -12.93 -26.52
N TYR A 252 -20.60 -13.62 -26.09
CA TYR A 252 -19.52 -13.99 -27.00
C TYR A 252 -20.06 -14.99 -28.03
N GLY A 253 -19.85 -14.72 -29.32
CA GLY A 253 -20.38 -15.52 -30.43
C GLY A 253 -21.78 -15.12 -30.90
N LEU A 254 -22.29 -13.94 -30.51
CA LEU A 254 -23.59 -13.41 -30.98
C LEU A 254 -23.68 -13.31 -32.52
N ASP A 255 -22.60 -12.90 -33.18
CA ASP A 255 -22.48 -12.91 -34.64
C ASP A 255 -22.69 -14.32 -35.23
N ARG A 256 -22.06 -15.34 -34.63
CA ARG A 256 -22.22 -16.74 -35.03
C ARG A 256 -23.63 -17.26 -34.76
N LEU A 257 -24.26 -16.77 -33.68
CA LEU A 257 -25.63 -17.10 -33.30
C LEU A 257 -26.65 -16.52 -34.27
N ALA A 258 -26.44 -15.27 -34.69
CA ALA A 258 -27.25 -14.57 -35.68
C ALA A 258 -27.12 -15.22 -37.07
N ALA A 259 -25.89 -15.57 -37.48
CA ALA A 259 -25.64 -16.22 -38.77
C ALA A 259 -26.24 -17.64 -38.89
N ARG A 260 -26.50 -18.31 -37.75
CA ARG A 260 -27.03 -19.68 -37.71
C ARG A 260 -28.30 -19.75 -36.86
N PRO A 261 -29.44 -19.23 -37.33
CA PRO A 261 -30.66 -19.08 -36.51
C PRO A 261 -31.27 -20.40 -36.00
N ASN A 262 -31.01 -21.52 -36.70
CA ASN A 262 -31.59 -22.82 -36.37
C ASN A 262 -30.61 -23.77 -35.65
N ALA A 263 -29.35 -23.39 -35.53
CA ALA A 263 -28.35 -24.25 -34.89
C ALA A 263 -28.56 -24.28 -33.36
N PRO A 264 -28.36 -25.44 -32.70
CA PRO A 264 -28.37 -25.51 -31.25
C PRO A 264 -27.20 -24.70 -30.67
N VAL A 265 -27.38 -24.19 -29.46
CA VAL A 265 -26.43 -23.35 -28.75
C VAL A 265 -25.71 -24.18 -27.71
N LEU A 266 -24.38 -24.05 -27.62
CA LEU A 266 -23.57 -24.67 -26.59
C LEU A 266 -22.96 -23.59 -25.68
N PHE A 267 -23.45 -23.48 -24.45
CA PHE A 267 -22.94 -22.53 -23.45
C PHE A 267 -21.74 -23.10 -22.72
N ASN A 268 -20.69 -22.29 -22.63
CA ASN A 268 -19.42 -22.62 -21.97
C ASN A 268 -19.11 -21.61 -20.85
N GLU A 269 -18.25 -21.95 -19.91
CA GLU A 269 -17.90 -21.06 -18.78
C GLU A 269 -17.11 -19.81 -19.20
N GLY A 270 -16.26 -19.90 -20.22
CA GLY A 270 -15.45 -18.77 -20.70
C GLY A 270 -15.09 -18.83 -22.18
N GLU A 271 -14.47 -17.75 -22.69
CA GLU A 271 -14.23 -17.57 -24.12
C GLU A 271 -13.26 -18.60 -24.71
N LYS A 272 -12.25 -19.02 -23.93
CA LYS A 272 -11.30 -20.08 -24.33
C LYS A 272 -12.02 -21.42 -24.56
N SER A 273 -12.87 -21.80 -23.60
CA SER A 273 -13.67 -23.03 -23.69
C SER A 273 -14.69 -22.93 -24.83
N ALA A 274 -15.33 -21.77 -25.03
CA ALA A 274 -16.24 -21.53 -26.16
C ALA A 274 -15.55 -21.61 -27.54
N ASP A 275 -14.32 -21.15 -27.67
CA ASP A 275 -13.54 -21.30 -28.91
C ASP A 275 -13.24 -22.78 -29.20
N ALA A 276 -12.83 -23.55 -28.18
CA ALA A 276 -12.59 -24.99 -28.32
C ALA A 276 -13.87 -25.76 -28.65
N ALA A 277 -14.96 -25.44 -27.95
CA ALA A 277 -16.27 -26.01 -28.19
C ALA A 277 -16.77 -25.75 -29.63
N GLN A 278 -16.47 -24.58 -30.20
CA GLN A 278 -16.86 -24.29 -31.58
C GLN A 278 -16.18 -25.22 -32.60
N LEU A 279 -14.94 -25.66 -32.30
CA LEU A 279 -14.19 -26.60 -33.12
C LEU A 279 -14.65 -28.04 -32.91
N LEU A 280 -14.86 -28.42 -31.65
CA LEU A 280 -15.27 -29.77 -31.25
C LEU A 280 -16.72 -30.09 -31.63
N PHE A 281 -17.60 -29.08 -31.65
CA PHE A 281 -19.02 -29.22 -31.98
C PHE A 281 -19.41 -28.27 -33.13
N PRO A 282 -18.99 -28.55 -34.38
CA PRO A 282 -19.24 -27.65 -35.52
C PRO A 282 -20.74 -27.45 -35.81
N GLY A 283 -21.58 -28.42 -35.45
CA GLY A 283 -23.04 -28.32 -35.54
C GLY A 283 -23.69 -27.36 -34.54
N PHE A 284 -22.95 -26.92 -33.52
CA PHE A 284 -23.43 -26.00 -32.49
C PHE A 284 -22.89 -24.58 -32.72
N VAL A 285 -23.59 -23.61 -32.14
CA VAL A 285 -23.06 -22.27 -31.89
C VAL A 285 -22.52 -22.22 -30.47
N ALA A 286 -21.20 -22.21 -30.32
CA ALA A 286 -20.59 -22.09 -29.00
C ALA A 286 -20.57 -20.63 -28.53
N VAL A 287 -21.04 -20.40 -27.31
CA VAL A 287 -21.18 -19.06 -26.71
C VAL A 287 -20.74 -19.05 -25.26
N THR A 288 -20.51 -17.86 -24.72
CA THR A 288 -20.35 -17.63 -23.27
C THR A 288 -20.79 -16.21 -22.88
N THR A 289 -20.87 -15.96 -21.57
CA THR A 289 -21.10 -14.63 -21.00
C THR A 289 -19.78 -13.94 -20.65
N MET A 290 -19.78 -12.61 -20.66
CA MET A 290 -18.58 -11.84 -20.30
C MET A 290 -18.26 -11.99 -18.81
N ASN A 291 -17.02 -12.36 -18.50
CA ASN A 291 -16.52 -12.74 -17.16
C ASN A 291 -17.09 -14.05 -16.58
N GLY A 292 -17.73 -14.89 -17.40
CA GLY A 292 -18.23 -16.21 -17.00
C GLY A 292 -19.11 -16.16 -15.74
N ALA A 293 -18.83 -17.05 -14.79
CA ALA A 293 -19.62 -17.25 -13.56
C ALA A 293 -19.82 -16.00 -12.68
N LYS A 294 -18.94 -14.99 -12.79
CA LYS A 294 -18.97 -13.81 -11.92
C LYS A 294 -20.16 -12.88 -12.15
N SER A 295 -20.60 -12.71 -13.39
CA SER A 295 -21.67 -11.75 -13.71
C SER A 295 -22.52 -12.08 -14.95
N PRO A 296 -23.06 -13.31 -15.08
CA PRO A 296 -23.85 -13.70 -16.24
C PRO A 296 -25.10 -12.84 -16.45
N GLU A 297 -25.70 -12.32 -15.37
CA GLU A 297 -26.93 -11.52 -15.41
C GLU A 297 -26.80 -10.18 -16.15
N LYS A 298 -25.57 -9.75 -16.47
CA LYS A 298 -25.31 -8.54 -17.26
C LYS A 298 -25.37 -8.78 -18.77
N THR A 299 -25.55 -10.02 -19.21
CA THR A 299 -25.63 -10.41 -20.62
C THR A 299 -27.05 -10.23 -21.15
N ASP A 300 -27.18 -9.77 -22.38
CA ASP A 300 -28.42 -9.81 -23.15
C ASP A 300 -28.73 -11.26 -23.56
N PHE A 301 -29.75 -11.84 -22.94
CA PHE A 301 -30.20 -13.19 -23.27
C PHE A 301 -31.32 -13.22 -24.33
N SER A 302 -31.84 -12.07 -24.78
CA SER A 302 -32.91 -12.03 -25.78
C SER A 302 -32.60 -12.80 -27.08
N PRO A 303 -31.35 -12.88 -27.58
CA PRO A 303 -31.04 -13.65 -28.79
C PRO A 303 -31.20 -15.17 -28.66
N PHE A 304 -31.38 -15.69 -27.44
CA PHE A 304 -31.55 -17.13 -27.19
C PHE A 304 -33.02 -17.56 -27.13
N ALA A 305 -33.97 -16.64 -27.24
CA ALA A 305 -35.40 -16.95 -27.23
C ALA A 305 -35.76 -18.00 -28.30
N GLY A 306 -36.45 -19.06 -27.91
CA GLY A 306 -36.85 -20.17 -28.79
C GLY A 306 -35.70 -21.05 -29.29
N ARG A 307 -34.47 -20.86 -28.80
CA ARG A 307 -33.31 -21.66 -29.21
C ARG A 307 -33.14 -22.87 -28.30
N LYS A 308 -32.68 -23.99 -28.88
CA LYS A 308 -32.22 -25.16 -28.12
C LYS A 308 -30.85 -24.88 -27.52
N VAL A 309 -30.72 -24.99 -26.21
CA VAL A 309 -29.49 -24.68 -25.47
C VAL A 309 -28.99 -25.89 -24.71
N TYR A 310 -27.71 -26.16 -24.90
CA TYR A 310 -26.93 -27.20 -24.25
C TYR A 310 -25.80 -26.55 -23.45
N PHE A 311 -25.28 -27.23 -22.45
CA PHE A 311 -24.25 -26.70 -21.56
C PHE A 311 -23.01 -27.59 -21.52
N ALA A 312 -21.84 -26.97 -21.50
CA ALA A 312 -20.55 -27.61 -21.20
C ALA A 312 -19.91 -26.89 -19.99
N PRO A 313 -20.23 -27.32 -18.75
CA PRO A 313 -19.61 -26.77 -17.54
C PRO A 313 -18.15 -27.21 -17.42
N ASP A 314 -17.35 -26.47 -16.65
CA ASP A 314 -16.05 -26.94 -16.18
C ASP A 314 -16.27 -28.07 -15.14
N ASN A 315 -15.32 -29.02 -15.02
CA ASN A 315 -15.41 -30.15 -14.08
C ASN A 315 -15.16 -29.75 -12.62
N ASP A 316 -15.99 -28.88 -12.06
CA ASP A 316 -16.01 -28.50 -10.66
C ASP A 316 -17.38 -27.97 -10.18
N ASP A 317 -17.49 -27.69 -8.88
CA ASP A 317 -18.71 -27.16 -8.26
C ASP A 317 -19.09 -25.77 -8.80
N ALA A 318 -18.11 -24.96 -9.24
CA ALA A 318 -18.34 -23.61 -9.72
C ALA A 318 -18.96 -23.62 -11.12
N GLY A 319 -18.48 -24.48 -12.03
CA GLY A 319 -19.04 -24.69 -13.36
C GLY A 319 -20.46 -25.26 -13.31
N THR A 320 -20.72 -26.15 -12.35
CA THR A 320 -22.07 -26.65 -12.07
C THR A 320 -23.00 -25.52 -11.62
N ALA A 321 -22.59 -24.73 -10.62
CA ALA A 321 -23.40 -23.61 -10.12
C ALA A 321 -23.62 -22.50 -11.17
N TYR A 322 -22.65 -22.28 -12.06
CA TYR A 322 -22.79 -21.36 -13.19
C TYR A 322 -23.86 -21.83 -14.19
N THR A 323 -23.84 -23.12 -14.53
CA THR A 323 -24.82 -23.75 -15.42
C THR A 323 -26.23 -23.61 -14.86
N ASP A 324 -26.44 -23.94 -13.57
CA ASP A 324 -27.75 -23.78 -12.91
C ASP A 324 -28.27 -22.34 -12.99
N LYS A 325 -27.37 -21.37 -12.79
CA LYS A 325 -27.72 -19.95 -12.89
C LYS A 325 -28.11 -19.54 -14.33
N LEU A 326 -27.40 -20.03 -15.34
CA LEU A 326 -27.72 -19.77 -16.74
C LEU A 326 -29.04 -20.41 -17.17
N ILE A 327 -29.32 -21.64 -16.71
CA ILE A 327 -30.60 -22.33 -16.97
C ILE A 327 -31.77 -21.44 -16.54
N GLY A 328 -31.69 -20.85 -15.34
CA GLY A 328 -32.70 -19.92 -14.86
C GLY A 328 -32.89 -18.71 -15.78
N LEU A 329 -31.79 -18.03 -16.16
CA LEU A 329 -31.83 -16.84 -17.01
C LEU A 329 -32.36 -17.13 -18.42
N LEU A 330 -31.90 -18.22 -19.04
CA LEU A 330 -32.31 -18.63 -20.39
C LEU A 330 -33.78 -19.05 -20.46
N ARG A 331 -34.30 -19.69 -19.41
CA ARG A 331 -35.74 -19.98 -19.30
C ARG A 331 -36.59 -18.71 -19.27
N THR A 332 -36.12 -17.62 -18.65
CA THR A 332 -36.88 -16.36 -18.60
C THR A 332 -37.11 -15.71 -19.96
N VAL A 333 -36.25 -15.99 -20.94
CA VAL A 333 -36.37 -15.50 -22.32
C VAL A 333 -37.00 -16.54 -23.26
N GLY A 334 -37.45 -17.68 -22.74
CA GLY A 334 -38.09 -18.73 -23.53
C GLY A 334 -37.13 -19.59 -24.36
N ALA A 335 -35.87 -19.73 -23.95
CA ALA A 335 -34.96 -20.70 -24.55
C ALA A 335 -35.32 -22.13 -24.09
N GLU A 336 -35.21 -23.10 -25.00
CA GLU A 336 -35.39 -24.53 -24.70
C GLU A 336 -34.07 -25.09 -24.15
N VAL A 337 -33.99 -25.26 -22.83
CA VAL A 337 -32.84 -25.88 -22.16
C VAL A 337 -32.92 -27.40 -22.32
N VAL A 338 -31.94 -28.01 -23.00
CA VAL A 338 -32.00 -29.42 -23.44
C VAL A 338 -31.16 -30.34 -22.55
N ALA A 339 -29.84 -30.20 -22.57
CA ALA A 339 -28.94 -31.16 -21.92
C ALA A 339 -27.61 -30.53 -21.46
N VAL A 340 -26.93 -31.23 -20.54
CA VAL A 340 -25.58 -30.92 -20.08
C VAL A 340 -24.60 -31.97 -20.61
N LEU A 341 -23.44 -31.52 -21.08
CA LEU A 341 -22.34 -32.36 -21.54
C LEU A 341 -21.79 -33.21 -20.38
N ARG A 342 -21.70 -34.52 -20.58
CA ARG A 342 -21.07 -35.45 -19.65
C ARG A 342 -19.56 -35.43 -19.83
N LEU A 343 -18.90 -34.49 -19.15
CA LEU A 343 -17.43 -34.38 -19.22
C LEU A 343 -16.74 -35.68 -18.82
N ASP A 344 -17.28 -36.45 -17.88
CA ASP A 344 -16.76 -37.75 -17.44
C ASP A 344 -16.66 -38.80 -18.56
N MET A 345 -17.34 -38.60 -19.69
CA MET A 345 -17.19 -39.44 -20.89
C MET A 345 -15.95 -39.06 -21.72
N LEU A 346 -15.32 -37.92 -21.45
CA LEU A 346 -14.13 -37.42 -22.16
C LEU A 346 -12.82 -37.90 -21.54
N VAL A 347 -12.83 -39.11 -20.97
CA VAL A 347 -11.67 -39.75 -20.34
C VAL A 347 -10.90 -40.57 -21.37
N LYS A 348 -9.61 -40.27 -21.56
CA LYS A 348 -8.67 -41.19 -22.22
C LYS A 348 -7.99 -42.09 -21.19
N ASP A 349 -7.86 -43.38 -21.52
CA ASP A 349 -7.08 -44.38 -20.76
C ASP A 349 -7.52 -44.65 -19.31
N GLY A 350 -8.79 -44.43 -18.96
CA GLY A 350 -9.34 -44.78 -17.63
C GLY A 350 -8.90 -43.87 -16.48
N ARG A 351 -8.42 -42.66 -16.77
CA ARG A 351 -8.02 -41.66 -15.76
C ARG A 351 -9.20 -40.85 -15.23
N THR A 352 -9.18 -40.48 -13.95
CA THR A 352 -10.15 -39.51 -13.41
C THR A 352 -9.85 -38.10 -13.95
N LEU A 353 -10.88 -37.36 -14.34
CA LEU A 353 -10.74 -35.98 -14.79
C LEU A 353 -10.28 -35.07 -13.64
N ALA A 354 -9.36 -34.16 -13.94
CA ALA A 354 -8.91 -33.16 -13.00
C ALA A 354 -10.06 -32.19 -12.65
N GLN A 355 -10.00 -31.61 -11.44
CA GLN A 355 -10.89 -30.51 -11.08
C GLN A 355 -10.64 -29.32 -12.01
N GLY A 356 -11.71 -28.74 -12.55
CA GLY A 356 -11.66 -27.61 -13.49
C GLY A 356 -11.33 -27.98 -14.94
N TYR A 357 -11.37 -29.28 -15.30
CA TYR A 357 -11.21 -29.74 -16.68
C TYR A 357 -12.33 -29.20 -17.58
N ASP A 358 -11.98 -28.59 -18.73
CA ASP A 358 -12.94 -27.98 -19.66
C ASP A 358 -12.80 -28.50 -21.12
N LEU A 359 -13.59 -27.97 -22.06
CA LEU A 359 -13.51 -28.35 -23.48
C LEU A 359 -12.23 -27.89 -24.17
N ALA A 360 -11.52 -26.88 -23.64
CA ALA A 360 -10.22 -26.51 -24.15
C ALA A 360 -9.14 -27.53 -23.73
N ASP A 361 -9.27 -28.13 -22.56
CA ASP A 361 -8.44 -29.25 -22.12
C ASP A 361 -8.75 -30.52 -22.93
N ALA A 362 -10.04 -30.80 -23.20
CA ALA A 362 -10.43 -31.90 -24.09
C ALA A 362 -9.82 -31.78 -25.50
N ALA A 363 -9.85 -30.58 -26.10
CA ALA A 363 -9.20 -30.34 -27.38
C ALA A 363 -7.67 -30.51 -27.30
N ALA A 364 -7.04 -30.08 -26.21
CA ALA A 364 -5.60 -30.24 -25.98
C ALA A 364 -5.20 -31.70 -25.79
N ASP A 365 -6.05 -32.51 -25.15
CA ASP A 365 -5.90 -33.97 -25.01
C ASP A 365 -6.16 -34.71 -26.33
N GLY A 366 -6.49 -34.00 -27.41
CA GLY A 366 -6.65 -34.55 -28.75
C GLY A 366 -8.01 -35.21 -28.99
N TRP A 367 -9.06 -34.75 -28.32
CA TRP A 367 -10.44 -35.02 -28.77
C TRP A 367 -10.71 -34.23 -30.07
N THR A 368 -11.41 -34.85 -31.01
CA THR A 368 -11.82 -34.21 -32.27
C THR A 368 -13.34 -34.22 -32.42
N ALA A 369 -13.86 -33.48 -33.40
CA ALA A 369 -15.29 -33.48 -33.70
C ALA A 369 -15.79 -34.88 -34.09
N GLU A 370 -14.95 -35.66 -34.79
CA GLU A 370 -15.25 -37.03 -35.19
C GLU A 370 -15.33 -37.96 -33.98
N SER A 371 -14.33 -37.91 -33.08
CA SER A 371 -14.31 -38.79 -31.91
C SER A 371 -15.42 -38.47 -30.90
N LEU A 372 -15.86 -37.22 -30.83
CA LEU A 372 -17.02 -36.83 -30.01
C LEU A 372 -18.35 -37.25 -30.66
N ALA A 373 -18.44 -37.20 -32.00
CA ALA A 373 -19.62 -37.65 -32.71
C ALA A 373 -19.88 -39.15 -32.53
N GLU A 374 -18.83 -39.97 -32.36
CA GLU A 374 -18.94 -41.40 -32.05
C GLU A 374 -19.65 -41.69 -30.72
N LEU A 375 -19.57 -40.79 -29.74
CA LEU A 375 -20.25 -40.94 -28.44
C LEU A 375 -21.78 -40.68 -28.54
N GLY A 376 -22.23 -39.95 -29.57
CA GLY A 376 -23.64 -39.72 -29.87
C GLY A 376 -24.45 -39.18 -28.67
N GLU A 377 -25.65 -39.73 -28.46
CA GLU A 377 -26.56 -39.33 -27.38
C GLU A 377 -26.04 -39.63 -25.97
N ALA A 378 -25.11 -40.59 -25.81
CA ALA A 378 -24.55 -40.94 -24.50
C ALA A 378 -23.71 -39.81 -23.90
N LEU A 379 -23.26 -38.87 -24.73
CA LEU A 379 -22.51 -37.69 -24.33
C LEU A 379 -23.36 -36.64 -23.60
N TRP A 380 -24.70 -36.73 -23.69
CA TRP A 380 -25.62 -35.69 -23.22
C TRP A 380 -26.51 -36.20 -22.08
N ALA A 381 -26.45 -35.54 -20.93
CA ALA A 381 -27.39 -35.74 -19.84
C ALA A 381 -28.59 -34.81 -20.00
N GLN A 382 -29.76 -35.38 -20.29
CA GLN A 382 -31.01 -34.63 -20.47
C GLN A 382 -31.44 -33.93 -19.18
N ILE A 383 -31.90 -32.68 -19.31
CA ILE A 383 -32.46 -31.90 -18.20
C ILE A 383 -33.98 -32.11 -18.18
N SER A 384 -34.52 -32.69 -17.10
CA SER A 384 -35.97 -32.93 -16.98
C SER A 384 -36.78 -31.64 -16.84
N LEU A 385 -37.97 -31.60 -17.45
CA LEU A 385 -38.83 -30.42 -17.66
C LEU A 385 -39.83 -30.09 -16.52
N ASP A 386 -39.76 -30.77 -15.38
CA ASP A 386 -40.75 -30.59 -14.30
C ASP A 386 -40.37 -29.49 -13.30
N ASP A 387 -40.48 -28.21 -13.70
CA ASP A 387 -41.10 -27.11 -12.90
C ASP A 387 -41.02 -25.75 -13.65
N PRO A 388 -42.14 -25.08 -13.99
CA PRO A 388 -42.13 -23.74 -14.57
C PRO A 388 -42.35 -22.66 -13.50
N THR A 389 -41.32 -21.89 -13.15
CA THR A 389 -41.52 -20.57 -12.52
C THR A 389 -41.76 -19.50 -13.59
N PRO A 390 -42.84 -18.71 -13.53
CA PRO A 390 -43.20 -17.72 -14.56
C PRO A 390 -42.28 -16.48 -14.53
N PRO A 391 -42.20 -15.72 -15.65
CA PRO A 391 -41.25 -14.62 -15.80
C PRO A 391 -41.68 -13.38 -14.99
N VAL A 392 -40.72 -12.76 -14.31
CA VAL A 392 -40.89 -11.49 -13.58
C VAL A 392 -40.62 -10.32 -14.54
N PRO A 393 -41.50 -9.30 -14.63
CA PRO A 393 -41.28 -8.15 -15.51
C PRO A 393 -40.18 -7.20 -14.98
N PRO A 394 -39.49 -6.45 -15.85
CA PRO A 394 -38.35 -5.61 -15.44
C PRO A 394 -38.82 -4.38 -14.63
N PRO A 395 -38.13 -3.98 -13.56
CA PRO A 395 -38.56 -2.85 -12.74
C PRO A 395 -38.13 -1.50 -13.34
N ALA A 396 -39.08 -0.58 -13.43
CA ALA A 396 -38.85 0.85 -13.65
C ALA A 396 -38.18 1.52 -12.41
N PRO A 397 -37.51 2.68 -12.55
CA PRO A 397 -36.64 3.20 -11.51
C PRO A 397 -37.40 3.91 -10.39
N ALA A 398 -37.01 3.55 -9.16
CA ALA A 398 -37.14 4.24 -7.87
C ALA A 398 -38.53 4.73 -7.40
N LYS A 399 -38.97 4.14 -6.28
CA LYS A 399 -39.21 4.83 -4.99
C LYS A 399 -39.48 3.79 -3.91
N ARG A 400 -38.74 3.83 -2.79
CA ARG A 400 -39.06 3.05 -1.58
C ARG A 400 -40.36 3.60 -0.99
N PRO A 401 -41.34 2.73 -0.74
CA PRO A 401 -41.79 2.57 0.63
C PRO A 401 -41.94 1.10 1.05
N THR A 402 -41.89 0.93 2.36
CA THR A 402 -41.72 -0.30 3.17
C THR A 402 -42.92 -1.25 3.21
N ARG A 403 -42.62 -2.57 3.17
CA ARG A 403 -43.27 -3.76 3.80
C ARG A 403 -43.40 -4.90 2.77
N ALA A 404 -43.28 -6.19 3.07
CA ALA A 404 -42.78 -6.94 4.21
C ALA A 404 -42.33 -8.30 3.65
N ARG A 405 -41.15 -8.80 4.05
CA ARG A 405 -40.58 -10.05 3.52
C ARG A 405 -41.28 -11.25 4.18
N LYS A 406 -42.07 -12.04 3.44
CA LYS A 406 -42.43 -13.40 3.89
C LYS A 406 -41.23 -14.31 3.61
N SER A 407 -40.51 -14.64 4.68
CA SER A 407 -39.44 -15.65 4.65
C SER A 407 -40.03 -17.05 4.74
N ASN A 408 -39.80 -17.89 3.74
CA ASN A 408 -39.77 -19.33 3.97
C ASN A 408 -38.42 -19.68 4.60
N ARG A 409 -38.41 -19.75 5.94
CA ARG A 409 -37.33 -20.37 6.71
C ARG A 409 -37.58 -21.87 6.73
N LEU A 410 -36.64 -22.65 6.21
CA LEU A 410 -36.41 -23.99 6.74
C LEU A 410 -36.21 -23.87 8.26
N ALA A 411 -36.82 -24.78 9.01
CA ALA A 411 -36.69 -24.86 10.45
C ALA A 411 -35.27 -25.28 10.83
N LEU A 412 -34.43 -24.29 11.13
CA LEU A 412 -33.29 -24.50 12.04
C LEU A 412 -33.83 -25.10 13.35
N PRO A 413 -33.08 -25.97 14.06
CA PRO A 413 -33.36 -26.22 15.48
C PRO A 413 -33.57 -24.86 16.14
N LYS A 414 -34.66 -24.72 16.94
CA LYS A 414 -35.22 -23.43 17.38
C LYS A 414 -34.08 -22.44 17.56
N LYS A 415 -34.05 -21.42 16.71
CA LYS A 415 -32.91 -20.50 16.50
C LYS A 415 -32.31 -19.88 17.77
N LYS A 416 -33.05 -19.97 18.87
CA LYS A 416 -32.68 -19.61 20.23
C LYS A 416 -31.90 -20.73 20.95
N GLU A 417 -32.34 -21.98 20.88
CA GLU A 417 -31.68 -23.16 21.48
C GLU A 417 -30.34 -23.49 20.82
N ALA A 418 -30.21 -23.41 19.48
CA ALA A 418 -28.93 -23.63 18.80
C ALA A 418 -27.93 -22.48 19.00
N LEU A 419 -28.44 -21.25 19.12
CA LEU A 419 -27.62 -20.08 19.48
C LEU A 419 -27.22 -20.12 20.96
N GLU A 420 -28.11 -20.58 21.85
CA GLU A 420 -27.85 -20.77 23.27
C GLU A 420 -26.84 -21.89 23.49
N LEU A 421 -26.98 -23.05 22.85
CA LEU A 421 -25.99 -24.15 22.93
C LEU A 421 -24.64 -23.78 22.33
N ALA A 422 -24.60 -23.13 21.16
CA ALA A 422 -23.35 -22.73 20.53
C ALA A 422 -22.64 -21.61 21.31
N VAL A 423 -23.40 -20.72 21.93
CA VAL A 423 -22.87 -19.70 22.85
C VAL A 423 -22.42 -20.37 24.15
N GLU A 424 -23.21 -21.24 24.75
CA GLU A 424 -22.86 -21.96 25.98
C GLU A 424 -21.59 -22.79 25.76
N PHE A 425 -21.49 -23.59 24.71
CA PHE A 425 -20.31 -24.41 24.40
C PHE A 425 -19.04 -23.59 24.06
N ALA A 426 -19.18 -22.45 23.37
CA ALA A 426 -18.07 -21.53 23.14
C ALA A 426 -17.61 -20.84 24.45
N MET A 427 -18.52 -20.59 25.40
CA MET A 427 -18.24 -19.90 26.66
C MET A 427 -17.73 -20.86 27.75
N THR A 428 -18.22 -22.11 27.80
CA THR A 428 -17.79 -23.16 28.76
C THR A 428 -16.30 -23.49 28.63
N ASN A 429 -15.72 -23.32 27.44
CA ASN A 429 -14.29 -23.55 27.19
C ASN A 429 -13.38 -22.37 27.61
N HIS A 430 -13.96 -21.18 27.80
CA HIS A 430 -13.20 -19.93 27.95
C HIS A 430 -13.54 -19.10 29.21
N GLY A 431 -14.55 -19.48 30.00
CA GLY A 431 -14.90 -18.88 31.30
C GLY A 431 -16.12 -17.94 31.24
N ASP A 432 -16.57 -17.45 32.41
CA ASP A 432 -17.80 -16.66 32.58
C ASP A 432 -17.77 -15.26 31.95
N HIS A 433 -16.64 -14.83 31.39
CA HIS A 433 -16.46 -13.46 30.88
C HIS A 433 -15.76 -13.43 29.52
N VAL A 434 -16.50 -13.02 28.48
CA VAL A 434 -16.04 -12.83 27.11
C VAL A 434 -16.44 -11.45 26.62
N ALA A 435 -15.58 -10.85 25.80
CA ALA A 435 -15.81 -9.54 25.21
C ALA A 435 -15.29 -9.48 23.77
N TRP A 436 -15.94 -8.68 22.93
CA TRP A 436 -15.51 -8.31 21.60
C TRP A 436 -15.15 -6.82 21.59
N PHE A 437 -13.88 -6.49 21.36
CA PHE A 437 -13.38 -5.12 21.24
C PHE A 437 -12.15 -5.07 20.32
N ASN A 438 -11.84 -3.92 19.72
CA ASN A 438 -10.68 -3.74 18.82
C ASN A 438 -10.53 -4.83 17.74
N ASN A 439 -11.66 -5.25 17.16
CA ASN A 439 -11.73 -6.30 16.15
C ASN A 439 -11.17 -7.66 16.62
N GLN A 440 -11.24 -7.93 17.93
CA GLN A 440 -10.71 -9.14 18.55
C GLN A 440 -11.67 -9.67 19.62
N MET A 441 -11.85 -10.99 19.63
CA MET A 441 -12.57 -11.66 20.71
C MET A 441 -11.58 -11.96 21.83
N VAL A 442 -11.96 -11.67 23.07
CA VAL A 442 -11.16 -11.95 24.27
C VAL A 442 -11.98 -12.72 25.29
N ALA A 443 -11.31 -13.52 26.10
CA ALA A 443 -11.89 -14.16 27.27
C ALA A 443 -11.04 -13.92 28.50
N TYR A 444 -11.69 -13.72 29.64
CA TYR A 444 -10.99 -13.59 30.91
C TYR A 444 -10.52 -14.94 31.41
N LYS A 445 -9.21 -15.15 31.47
CA LYS A 445 -8.61 -16.39 31.96
C LYS A 445 -7.26 -16.11 32.60
N ALA A 446 -7.00 -16.76 33.74
CA ALA A 446 -5.74 -16.64 34.47
C ALA A 446 -5.36 -15.18 34.82
N GLY A 447 -6.37 -14.36 35.13
CA GLY A 447 -6.20 -13.00 35.67
C GLY A 447 -6.25 -11.85 34.66
N TYR A 448 -6.41 -12.14 33.36
CA TYR A 448 -6.43 -11.13 32.30
C TYR A 448 -7.32 -11.55 31.13
N TRP A 449 -7.67 -10.57 30.29
CA TRP A 449 -8.43 -10.72 29.05
C TRP A 449 -7.52 -11.18 27.91
N LYS A 450 -7.56 -12.49 27.64
CA LYS A 450 -6.71 -13.14 26.65
C LYS A 450 -7.37 -13.11 25.26
N PRO A 451 -6.62 -12.76 24.19
CA PRO A 451 -7.06 -12.94 22.81
C PRO A 451 -7.46 -14.38 22.49
N LEU A 452 -8.62 -14.55 21.85
CA LEU A 452 -9.09 -15.84 21.33
C LEU A 452 -8.79 -15.97 19.84
N ASN A 453 -8.42 -17.18 19.42
CA ASN A 453 -8.37 -17.52 18.01
C ASN A 453 -9.80 -17.80 17.54
N LEU A 454 -10.34 -16.97 16.64
CA LEU A 454 -11.74 -17.10 16.22
C LEU A 454 -12.05 -18.46 15.59
N ASP A 455 -11.15 -19.07 14.84
CA ASP A 455 -11.42 -20.35 14.17
C ASP A 455 -11.45 -21.51 15.18
N VAL A 456 -10.46 -21.56 16.08
CA VAL A 456 -10.29 -22.66 17.03
C VAL A 456 -11.17 -22.49 18.27
N SER A 457 -11.25 -21.27 18.80
CA SER A 457 -11.92 -20.98 20.08
C SER A 457 -13.39 -20.59 19.92
N VAL A 458 -13.84 -20.24 18.71
CA VAL A 458 -15.21 -19.77 18.48
C VAL A 458 -15.90 -20.60 17.39
N LYS A 459 -15.38 -20.62 16.15
CA LYS A 459 -16.03 -21.30 15.02
C LYS A 459 -16.11 -22.81 15.18
N LYS A 460 -15.02 -23.47 15.61
CA LYS A 460 -14.99 -24.92 15.81
C LYS A 460 -16.01 -25.37 16.88
N PRO A 461 -16.05 -24.78 18.10
CA PRO A 461 -17.09 -25.07 19.09
C PRO A 461 -18.52 -24.84 18.56
N ILE A 462 -18.75 -23.77 17.80
CA ILE A 462 -20.04 -23.50 17.17
C ILE A 462 -20.41 -24.63 16.19
N LEU A 463 -19.49 -25.05 15.34
CA LEU A 463 -19.71 -26.14 14.38
C LEU A 463 -20.02 -27.45 15.11
N GLU A 464 -19.23 -27.82 16.11
CA GLU A 464 -19.44 -29.02 16.93
C GLU A 464 -20.80 -29.02 17.62
N ALA A 465 -21.25 -27.88 18.16
CA ALA A 465 -22.56 -27.73 18.79
C ALA A 465 -23.72 -27.90 17.79
N ILE A 466 -23.59 -27.35 16.57
CA ILE A 466 -24.62 -27.52 15.54
C ILE A 466 -24.70 -28.98 15.10
N VAL A 467 -23.56 -29.63 14.86
CA VAL A 467 -23.50 -31.06 14.50
C VAL A 467 -24.10 -31.92 15.62
N ALA A 468 -23.78 -31.63 16.89
CA ALA A 468 -24.33 -32.34 18.04
C ALA A 468 -25.85 -32.18 18.21
N SER A 469 -26.43 -31.08 17.69
CA SER A 469 -27.88 -30.84 17.71
C SER A 469 -28.67 -31.69 16.68
N GLY A 470 -28.00 -32.55 15.93
CA GLY A 470 -28.60 -33.45 14.94
C GLY A 470 -28.73 -32.86 13.54
N ASP A 471 -28.19 -31.66 13.31
CA ASP A 471 -28.19 -31.00 12.00
C ASP A 471 -26.89 -31.33 11.24
N SER A 472 -26.96 -32.29 10.33
CA SER A 472 -25.79 -32.77 9.55
C SER A 472 -25.45 -31.90 8.34
N LYS A 473 -26.23 -30.85 8.06
CA LYS A 473 -26.03 -29.92 6.92
C LYS A 473 -25.70 -28.51 7.39
N VAL A 474 -24.51 -28.35 7.98
CA VAL A 474 -24.01 -27.04 8.41
C VAL A 474 -23.13 -26.42 7.33
N SER A 475 -23.47 -25.21 6.87
CA SER A 475 -22.60 -24.46 5.95
C SER A 475 -21.65 -23.51 6.69
N ALA A 476 -20.53 -23.15 6.06
CA ALA A 476 -19.64 -22.11 6.59
C ALA A 476 -20.35 -20.75 6.78
N SER A 477 -21.40 -20.49 6.00
CA SER A 477 -22.25 -19.29 6.12
C SER A 477 -23.04 -19.27 7.43
N ASP A 478 -23.52 -20.43 7.89
CA ASP A 478 -24.29 -20.53 9.14
C ASP A 478 -23.40 -20.30 10.35
N VAL A 479 -22.19 -20.88 10.34
CA VAL A 479 -21.17 -20.63 11.37
C VAL A 479 -20.79 -19.15 11.41
N ASN A 480 -20.52 -18.52 10.26
CA ASN A 480 -20.16 -17.10 10.19
C ASN A 480 -21.31 -16.19 10.68
N ARG A 481 -22.57 -16.51 10.38
CA ARG A 481 -23.73 -15.77 10.90
C ARG A 481 -23.81 -15.84 12.42
N ILE A 482 -23.55 -16.99 13.02
CA ILE A 482 -23.54 -17.16 14.47
C ILE A 482 -22.37 -16.38 15.08
N VAL A 483 -21.17 -16.44 14.47
CA VAL A 483 -20.02 -15.63 14.91
C VAL A 483 -20.35 -14.14 14.94
N GLU A 484 -20.99 -13.60 13.91
CA GLU A 484 -21.40 -12.19 13.90
C GLU A 484 -22.41 -11.87 15.00
N LEU A 485 -23.35 -12.77 15.32
CA LEU A 485 -24.25 -12.60 16.46
C LEU A 485 -23.52 -12.63 17.80
N VAL A 486 -22.52 -13.51 17.96
CA VAL A 486 -21.67 -13.58 19.16
C VAL A 486 -20.89 -12.28 19.34
N LYS A 487 -20.29 -11.74 18.27
CA LYS A 487 -19.60 -10.44 18.30
C LYS A 487 -20.52 -9.31 18.76
N ILE A 488 -21.76 -9.27 18.27
CA ILE A 488 -22.76 -8.26 18.68
C ILE A 488 -23.16 -8.45 20.14
N LYS A 489 -23.43 -9.69 20.58
CA LYS A 489 -23.86 -10.00 21.95
C LYS A 489 -22.80 -9.62 23.00
N TYR A 490 -21.53 -9.86 22.69
CA TYR A 490 -20.41 -9.59 23.61
C TYR A 490 -19.64 -8.31 23.25
N ALA A 491 -20.18 -7.45 22.39
CA ALA A 491 -19.56 -6.17 22.06
C ALA A 491 -19.35 -5.36 23.33
N ALA A 492 -18.09 -5.11 23.68
CA ALA A 492 -17.75 -4.31 24.84
C ALA A 492 -17.64 -2.83 24.47
N MET A 493 -17.95 -1.97 25.43
CA MET A 493 -17.64 -0.54 25.32
C MET A 493 -16.12 -0.37 25.26
N PRO A 494 -15.55 0.16 24.16
CA PRO A 494 -14.09 0.29 24.00
C PRO A 494 -13.43 1.01 25.17
N GLU A 495 -14.10 2.04 25.71
CA GLU A 495 -13.64 2.83 26.86
C GLU A 495 -13.28 2.02 28.10
N LYS A 496 -13.89 0.84 28.31
CA LYS A 496 -13.55 -0.03 29.45
C LYS A 496 -12.15 -0.64 29.32
N PHE A 497 -11.77 -0.98 28.08
CA PHE A 497 -10.47 -1.56 27.74
C PHE A 497 -9.44 -0.49 27.31
N GLU A 498 -9.90 0.69 26.89
CA GLU A 498 -9.07 1.86 26.58
C GLU A 498 -8.69 2.67 27.83
N ARG A 499 -9.24 2.36 29.00
CA ARG A 499 -8.70 2.90 30.26
C ARG A 499 -7.27 2.38 30.39
N ASN A 500 -6.30 3.30 30.43
CA ASN A 500 -4.88 3.05 30.76
C ASN A 500 -4.79 2.53 32.20
N SER A 501 -5.27 1.31 32.42
CA SER A 501 -5.24 0.62 33.70
C SER A 501 -3.78 0.58 34.15
N PRO A 502 -3.42 1.26 35.25
CA PRO A 502 -2.03 1.31 35.68
C PRO A 502 -1.59 -0.03 36.27
N PHE A 503 -2.50 -1.00 36.40
CA PHE A 503 -2.21 -2.28 37.02
C PHE A 503 -1.39 -3.21 36.13
N ILE A 504 -0.62 -4.09 36.77
CA ILE A 504 0.22 -5.10 36.11
C ILE A 504 -0.32 -6.49 36.47
N CYS A 505 -0.75 -7.27 35.48
CA CYS A 505 -1.17 -8.65 35.72
C CYS A 505 0.03 -9.58 35.80
N LEU A 506 0.12 -10.34 36.89
CA LEU A 506 1.22 -11.27 37.20
C LEU A 506 0.69 -12.70 37.40
N ASN A 507 1.55 -13.64 37.80
CA ASN A 507 1.12 -15.02 38.05
C ASN A 507 0.25 -15.17 39.30
N ASN A 508 0.53 -14.38 40.34
CA ASN A 508 -0.05 -14.49 41.68
C ASN A 508 -1.02 -13.35 42.04
N GLY A 509 -1.34 -12.46 41.09
CA GLY A 509 -2.27 -11.37 41.34
C GLY A 509 -2.11 -10.21 40.36
N THR A 510 -2.76 -9.10 40.71
CA THR A 510 -2.70 -7.83 39.98
C THR A 510 -1.95 -6.81 40.84
N LEU A 511 -0.78 -6.38 40.40
CA LEU A 511 0.03 -5.40 41.13
C LEU A 511 -0.42 -3.98 40.80
N ASN A 512 -0.66 -3.18 41.83
CA ASN A 512 -0.72 -1.72 41.72
C ASN A 512 0.71 -1.17 41.78
N PRO A 513 1.30 -0.70 40.66
CA PRO A 513 2.67 -0.22 40.69
C PRO A 513 2.81 1.09 41.46
N VAL A 514 1.75 1.86 41.69
CA VAL A 514 1.83 3.10 42.47
C VAL A 514 1.99 2.80 43.96
N THR A 515 1.20 1.88 44.50
CA THR A 515 1.23 1.55 45.95
C THR A 515 2.14 0.37 46.28
N GLY A 516 2.52 -0.46 45.30
CA GLY A 516 3.21 -1.73 45.51
C GLY A 516 2.29 -2.86 46.02
N GLU A 517 0.98 -2.62 46.10
CA GLU A 517 0.03 -3.59 46.64
C GLU A 517 -0.33 -4.66 45.60
N LEU A 518 -0.26 -5.93 46.01
CA LEU A 518 -0.70 -7.07 45.21
C LEU A 518 -2.18 -7.37 45.52
N LEU A 519 -3.05 -7.04 44.56
CA LEU A 519 -4.49 -7.30 44.63
C LEU A 519 -4.83 -8.68 44.03
N PRO A 520 -5.94 -9.30 44.46
CA PRO A 520 -6.50 -10.45 43.75
C PRO A 520 -6.76 -10.15 42.27
N HIS A 521 -6.73 -11.17 41.42
CA HIS A 521 -7.15 -11.03 40.04
C HIS A 521 -8.63 -10.65 39.94
N SER A 522 -8.96 -9.66 39.11
CA SER A 522 -10.33 -9.24 38.87
C SER A 522 -10.59 -8.95 37.40
N VAL A 523 -11.79 -9.34 36.93
CA VAL A 523 -12.33 -9.02 35.60
C VAL A 523 -12.42 -7.51 35.37
N ASP A 524 -12.68 -6.77 36.45
CA ASP A 524 -12.87 -5.33 36.45
C ASP A 524 -11.55 -4.53 36.36
N HIS A 525 -10.40 -5.21 36.37
CA HIS A 525 -9.12 -4.57 36.08
C HIS A 525 -8.89 -4.35 34.57
N TYR A 526 -9.70 -5.00 33.71
CA TYR A 526 -9.67 -4.90 32.23
C TYR A 526 -8.28 -5.09 31.59
N LEU A 527 -7.38 -5.82 32.25
CA LEU A 527 -6.02 -6.05 31.78
C LEU A 527 -5.98 -7.00 30.60
N THR A 528 -5.28 -6.63 29.52
CA THR A 528 -5.12 -7.44 28.30
C THR A 528 -3.72 -8.03 28.14
N ASN A 529 -2.79 -7.61 29.01
CA ASN A 529 -1.41 -8.08 29.05
C ASN A 529 -1.14 -8.75 30.40
N LYS A 530 -0.46 -9.90 30.37
CA LYS A 530 0.01 -10.62 31.56
C LYS A 530 1.50 -10.88 31.46
N LEU A 531 2.23 -10.59 32.53
CA LEU A 531 3.64 -10.92 32.70
C LEU A 531 3.75 -12.26 33.42
N ASN A 532 4.57 -13.17 32.89
CA ASN A 532 4.72 -14.53 33.43
C ASN A 532 5.74 -14.56 34.59
N VAL A 533 5.60 -13.65 35.53
CA VAL A 533 6.48 -13.49 36.70
C VAL A 533 5.63 -13.49 37.97
N THR A 534 6.15 -14.08 39.03
CA THR A 534 5.54 -14.05 40.37
C THR A 534 6.12 -12.87 41.14
N TYR A 535 5.26 -12.03 41.71
CA TYR A 535 5.70 -10.89 42.52
C TYR A 535 5.88 -11.29 43.98
N ASP A 536 7.04 -10.95 44.52
CA ASP A 536 7.38 -11.07 45.93
C ASP A 536 8.22 -9.83 46.29
N ALA A 537 7.64 -8.94 47.10
CA ALA A 537 8.25 -7.67 47.47
C ALA A 537 9.58 -7.82 48.24
N THR A 538 9.90 -9.01 48.76
CA THR A 538 11.10 -9.26 49.56
C THR A 538 12.33 -9.63 48.73
N LEU A 539 12.13 -10.02 47.46
CA LEU A 539 13.21 -10.47 46.60
C LEU A 539 14.03 -9.31 46.03
N SER A 540 15.35 -9.48 46.01
CA SER A 540 16.32 -8.55 45.45
C SER A 540 16.92 -9.09 44.14
N CYS A 541 17.67 -8.24 43.42
CA CYS A 541 18.32 -8.61 42.16
C CYS A 541 19.79 -8.16 42.14
N SER A 542 20.57 -8.73 43.07
CA SER A 542 21.97 -8.37 43.27
C SER A 542 22.85 -8.59 42.03
N LEU A 543 22.66 -9.71 41.33
CA LEU A 543 23.41 -10.05 40.13
C LEU A 543 23.00 -9.15 38.96
N TRP A 544 21.73 -8.77 38.87
CA TRP A 544 21.27 -7.78 37.88
C TRP A 544 21.94 -6.43 38.08
N LEU A 545 21.96 -5.92 39.31
CA LEU A 545 22.62 -4.65 39.63
C LEU A 545 24.12 -4.70 39.37
N GLN A 546 24.78 -5.79 39.75
CA GLN A 546 26.19 -6.03 39.42
C GLN A 546 26.41 -6.03 37.90
N THR A 547 25.54 -6.70 37.15
CA THR A 547 25.64 -6.80 35.68
C THR A 547 25.52 -5.42 35.04
N LEU A 548 24.58 -4.58 35.48
CA LEU A 548 24.43 -3.22 34.97
C LEU A 548 25.62 -2.34 35.34
N ASP A 549 26.16 -2.47 36.55
CA ASP A 549 27.38 -1.76 36.97
C ASP A 549 28.60 -2.16 36.11
N GLU A 550 28.75 -3.45 35.81
CA GLU A 550 29.79 -3.97 34.94
C GLU A 550 29.65 -3.46 33.50
N ILE A 551 28.42 -3.39 32.97
CA ILE A 551 28.11 -2.92 31.60
C ILE A 551 28.47 -1.43 31.44
N PHE A 552 28.11 -0.60 32.42
CA PHE A 552 28.29 0.85 32.33
C PHE A 552 29.59 1.37 32.95
N SER A 553 30.38 0.54 33.63
CA SER A 553 31.74 0.93 34.01
C SER A 553 32.62 1.00 32.75
N PRO A 554 33.33 2.12 32.45
CA PRO A 554 33.82 3.18 33.34
C PRO A 554 33.07 4.53 33.26
N ASP A 555 31.82 4.55 32.82
CA ASP A 555 31.09 5.80 32.56
C ASP A 555 30.92 6.64 33.83
N ALA A 556 31.26 7.93 33.74
CA ALA A 556 31.16 8.86 34.85
C ALA A 556 29.71 9.00 35.37
N ASP A 557 28.73 8.90 34.48
CA ASP A 557 27.30 8.98 34.78
C ASP A 557 26.59 7.62 34.78
N LYS A 558 27.32 6.52 35.03
CA LYS A 558 26.76 5.15 35.04
C LYS A 558 25.50 4.99 35.90
N VAL A 559 25.47 5.64 37.07
CA VAL A 559 24.30 5.61 37.98
C VAL A 559 23.07 6.20 37.30
N GLY A 560 23.24 7.32 36.58
CA GLY A 560 22.17 7.93 35.80
C GLY A 560 21.69 7.01 34.68
N LYS A 561 22.61 6.35 33.95
CA LYS A 561 22.21 5.38 32.89
C LYS A 561 21.40 4.22 33.44
N ILE A 562 21.80 3.70 34.61
CA ILE A 562 21.07 2.64 35.31
C ILE A 562 19.68 3.10 35.73
N GLN A 563 19.55 4.32 36.28
CA GLN A 563 18.26 4.92 36.65
C GLN A 563 17.35 5.13 35.44
N LEU A 564 17.87 5.67 34.33
CA LEU A 564 17.12 5.83 33.08
C LEU A 564 16.60 4.49 32.57
N LEU A 565 17.44 3.43 32.59
CA LEU A 565 17.01 2.09 32.21
C LEU A 565 15.97 1.52 33.18
N GLN A 566 16.15 1.72 34.49
CA GLN A 566 15.19 1.30 35.51
C GLN A 566 13.80 1.88 35.24
N GLU A 567 13.75 3.18 35.00
CA GLU A 567 12.51 3.92 34.72
C GLU A 567 11.89 3.50 33.41
N TYR A 568 12.71 3.31 32.36
CA TYR A 568 12.18 2.91 31.05
C TYR A 568 11.68 1.46 31.05
N ILE A 569 12.38 0.54 31.71
CA ILE A 569 11.92 -0.84 31.88
C ILE A 569 10.65 -0.87 32.72
N GLY A 570 10.58 -0.08 33.79
CA GLY A 570 9.37 0.12 34.58
C GLY A 570 8.19 0.65 33.75
N TYR A 571 8.43 1.66 32.93
CA TYR A 571 7.44 2.21 32.01
C TYR A 571 6.94 1.18 30.99
N CYS A 572 7.78 0.23 30.61
CA CYS A 572 7.38 -0.86 29.73
C CYS A 572 6.39 -1.86 30.37
N LEU A 573 6.18 -1.84 31.68
CA LEU A 573 5.27 -2.75 32.40
C LEU A 573 3.77 -2.40 32.22
N ILE A 574 3.44 -1.15 31.88
CA ILE A 574 2.06 -0.63 31.85
C ILE A 574 1.67 -0.09 30.47
N PRO A 575 0.42 -0.14 30.00
CA PRO A 575 0.01 0.36 28.68
C PRO A 575 -0.14 1.90 28.66
N ASP A 576 0.93 2.64 28.95
CA ASP A 576 0.91 4.12 29.03
C ASP A 576 1.88 4.76 28.03
N THR A 577 1.47 5.89 27.44
CA THR A 577 2.25 6.68 26.46
C THR A 577 2.56 8.10 26.92
N ARG A 578 2.08 8.56 28.09
CA ARG A 578 2.07 9.98 28.52
C ARG A 578 3.40 10.73 28.45
N PHE A 579 4.54 10.03 28.55
CA PHE A 579 5.86 10.68 28.54
C PHE A 579 6.44 10.91 27.14
N HIS A 580 5.82 10.34 26.10
CA HIS A 580 6.22 10.49 24.70
C HIS A 580 7.71 10.17 24.46
N ARG A 581 8.22 9.04 24.96
CA ARG A 581 9.64 8.65 24.81
C ARG A 581 9.83 7.31 24.09
N PHE A 582 10.98 7.16 23.44
CA PHE A 582 11.53 5.91 22.94
C PHE A 582 13.01 5.76 23.32
N LEU A 583 13.53 4.52 23.30
CA LEU A 583 14.89 4.21 23.74
C LEU A 583 15.74 3.64 22.59
N TRP A 584 16.91 4.24 22.36
CA TRP A 584 17.99 3.68 21.57
C TRP A 584 19.08 3.10 22.46
N LEU A 585 19.43 1.83 22.24
CA LEU A 585 20.60 1.17 22.80
C LEU A 585 21.71 1.13 21.74
N VAL A 586 22.80 1.85 21.96
CA VAL A 586 23.86 2.03 20.95
C VAL A 586 25.18 1.43 21.42
N GLY A 587 25.88 0.68 20.56
CA GLY A 587 27.29 0.35 20.80
C GLY A 587 27.81 -0.80 19.95
N ALA A 588 29.12 -1.01 19.92
CA ALA A 588 29.73 -2.13 19.18
C ALA A 588 29.38 -3.49 19.83
N GLY A 589 29.22 -4.56 19.04
CA GLY A 589 28.83 -5.87 19.58
C GLY A 589 29.68 -6.37 20.75
N GLY A 590 29.10 -7.20 21.64
CA GLY A 590 29.80 -7.75 22.81
C GLY A 590 29.85 -6.82 24.03
N ASN A 591 28.82 -5.99 24.22
CA ASN A 591 28.76 -4.98 25.29
C ASN A 591 27.57 -5.13 26.26
N GLY A 592 26.80 -6.22 26.18
CA GLY A 592 25.67 -6.47 27.08
C GLY A 592 24.30 -5.96 26.61
N LYS A 593 24.20 -5.28 25.46
CA LYS A 593 22.89 -4.87 24.87
C LYS A 593 21.92 -6.04 24.73
N SER A 594 22.37 -7.14 24.11
CA SER A 594 21.53 -8.32 23.88
C SER A 594 21.07 -8.97 25.20
N LEU A 595 21.91 -8.93 26.24
CA LEU A 595 21.56 -9.45 27.57
C LEU A 595 20.45 -8.63 28.23
N ILE A 596 20.51 -7.29 28.13
CA ILE A 596 19.44 -6.42 28.64
C ILE A 596 18.14 -6.68 27.87
N LEU A 597 18.18 -6.77 26.54
CA LEU A 597 16.98 -7.09 25.73
C LEU A 597 16.41 -8.48 26.07
N GLU A 598 17.27 -9.45 26.36
CA GLU A 598 16.89 -10.78 26.82
C GLU A 598 16.13 -10.71 28.17
N MET A 599 16.66 -9.96 29.14
CA MET A 599 16.00 -9.80 30.44
C MET A 599 14.67 -9.04 30.34
N ILE A 600 14.59 -7.99 29.51
CA ILE A 600 13.32 -7.30 29.25
C ILE A 600 12.33 -8.27 28.59
N THR A 601 12.78 -9.09 27.63
CA THR A 601 11.94 -10.10 26.97
C THR A 601 11.41 -11.12 27.96
N ALA A 602 12.23 -11.57 28.91
CA ALA A 602 11.84 -12.51 29.95
C ALA A 602 10.85 -11.90 30.95
N LEU A 603 11.09 -10.68 31.40
CA LEU A 603 10.24 -9.94 32.34
C LEU A 603 8.84 -9.66 31.75
N ILE A 604 8.81 -9.18 30.50
CA ILE A 604 7.60 -8.71 29.84
C ILE A 604 6.83 -9.88 29.22
N GLY A 605 7.54 -10.91 28.77
CA GLY A 605 6.98 -12.08 28.09
C GLY A 605 6.77 -11.84 26.59
N LYS A 606 7.21 -12.79 25.77
CA LYS A 606 7.19 -12.73 24.30
C LYS A 606 5.83 -12.38 23.70
N VAL A 607 4.73 -12.78 24.34
CA VAL A 607 3.36 -12.49 23.86
C VAL A 607 3.02 -10.99 23.89
N ASN A 608 3.68 -10.21 24.75
CA ASN A 608 3.46 -8.77 24.91
C ASN A 608 4.46 -7.92 24.09
N ILE A 609 5.32 -8.56 23.29
CA ILE A 609 6.36 -7.90 22.49
C ILE A 609 6.09 -8.11 21.00
N SER A 610 6.31 -7.07 20.19
CA SER A 610 6.48 -7.16 18.73
C SER A 610 7.95 -6.93 18.36
N TYR A 611 8.36 -7.48 17.21
CA TYR A 611 9.70 -7.31 16.67
C TYR A 611 9.70 -6.57 15.33
N ALA A 612 8.70 -5.68 15.15
CA ALA A 612 8.52 -4.91 13.93
C ALA A 612 9.73 -3.97 13.73
N PRO A 613 10.41 -4.00 12.57
CA PRO A 613 11.52 -3.09 12.27
C PRO A 613 11.06 -1.64 12.31
N ILE A 614 11.76 -0.79 13.09
CA ILE A 614 11.35 0.60 13.32
C ILE A 614 11.39 1.41 12.02
N GLU A 615 12.34 1.12 11.14
CA GLU A 615 12.49 1.74 9.82
C GLU A 615 11.35 1.40 8.84
N ARG A 616 10.56 0.36 9.12
CA ARG A 616 9.42 -0.09 8.29
C ARG A 616 8.06 0.27 8.88
N LEU A 617 8.02 1.11 9.92
CA LEU A 617 6.76 1.53 10.54
C LEU A 617 5.86 2.36 9.60
N GLU A 618 6.34 2.82 8.44
CA GLU A 618 5.52 3.40 7.36
C GLU A 618 4.61 2.36 6.68
N GLU A 619 4.94 1.08 6.76
CA GLU A 619 4.16 -0.01 6.16
C GLU A 619 2.96 -0.39 7.05
N LYS A 620 1.75 -0.36 6.49
CA LYS A 620 0.50 -0.67 7.22
C LYS A 620 0.47 -2.07 7.85
N PHE A 621 1.08 -3.06 7.18
CA PHE A 621 1.16 -4.43 7.68
C PHE A 621 2.09 -4.58 8.88
N VAL A 622 3.19 -3.81 8.92
CA VAL A 622 4.16 -3.84 10.02
C VAL A 622 3.54 -3.22 11.27
N ARG A 623 2.78 -2.13 11.14
CA ARG A 623 2.08 -1.50 12.28
C ARG A 623 1.03 -2.40 12.92
N ALA A 624 0.40 -3.30 12.17
CA ALA A 624 -0.56 -4.26 12.74
C ALA A 624 0.07 -5.16 13.83
N GLU A 625 1.39 -5.37 13.81
CA GLU A 625 2.09 -6.17 14.83
C GLU A 625 2.13 -5.49 16.20
N LEU A 626 1.99 -4.17 16.26
CA LEU A 626 2.00 -3.38 17.51
C LEU A 626 0.69 -3.53 18.32
N GLN A 627 -0.37 -4.08 17.71
CA GLN A 627 -1.67 -4.15 18.35
C GLN A 627 -1.62 -5.03 19.61
N GLY A 628 -1.99 -4.44 20.74
CA GLY A 628 -2.02 -5.14 22.03
C GLY A 628 -0.65 -5.40 22.65
N LYS A 629 0.43 -4.79 22.13
CA LYS A 629 1.81 -5.03 22.58
C LYS A 629 2.30 -3.92 23.51
N LEU A 630 2.94 -4.32 24.61
CA LEU A 630 3.58 -3.40 25.56
C LEU A 630 4.89 -2.84 25.00
N ILE A 631 5.63 -3.61 24.20
CA ILE A 631 6.93 -3.19 23.65
C ILE A 631 7.01 -3.56 22.18
N ASN A 632 7.63 -2.69 21.38
CA ASN A 632 8.23 -3.07 20.10
C ASN A 632 9.76 -3.01 20.20
N MET A 633 10.43 -4.12 19.87
CA MET A 633 11.88 -4.23 19.87
C MET A 633 12.42 -4.38 18.46
N SER A 634 13.41 -3.57 18.07
CA SER A 634 14.13 -3.74 16.80
C SER A 634 15.62 -3.91 17.09
N SER A 635 16.17 -5.10 16.83
CA SER A 635 17.53 -5.49 17.24
C SER A 635 18.58 -5.51 16.13
N GLU A 636 18.22 -5.20 14.88
CA GLU A 636 19.11 -5.31 13.72
C GLU A 636 18.98 -4.12 12.75
N MET A 637 18.95 -2.90 13.30
CA MET A 637 18.87 -1.72 12.46
C MET A 637 20.22 -1.41 11.80
N SER A 638 20.23 -1.41 10.47
CA SER A 638 21.37 -0.97 9.68
C SER A 638 21.65 0.52 9.92
N ALA A 639 22.92 0.90 10.02
CA ALA A 639 23.33 2.32 10.08
C ALA A 639 22.91 3.12 8.83
N ARG A 640 22.66 2.43 7.71
CA ARG A 640 22.13 3.02 6.47
C ARG A 640 20.60 3.06 6.42
N ALA A 641 19.93 2.43 7.38
CA ALA A 641 18.48 2.48 7.46
C ALA A 641 18.05 3.92 7.68
N THR A 642 16.98 4.29 6.99
CA THR A 642 16.41 5.62 7.05
C THR A 642 15.08 5.51 7.76
N VAL A 643 14.92 6.25 8.85
CA VAL A 643 13.68 6.23 9.64
C VAL A 643 12.84 7.43 9.25
N ALA A 644 11.64 7.15 8.72
CA ALA A 644 10.59 8.13 8.62
C ALA A 644 9.97 8.31 10.02
N ASP A 645 10.01 9.53 10.55
CA ASP A 645 9.72 9.79 11.95
C ASP A 645 8.24 10.10 12.23
N GLY A 646 7.40 10.19 11.18
CA GLY A 646 5.98 10.51 11.28
C GLY A 646 5.23 9.51 12.17
N TYR A 647 5.23 8.22 11.80
CA TYR A 647 4.59 7.18 12.61
C TYR A 647 5.29 6.95 13.95
N LEU A 648 6.58 7.18 14.04
CA LEU A 648 7.31 7.09 15.31
C LEU A 648 6.79 8.12 16.32
N LYS A 649 6.53 9.37 15.89
CA LYS A 649 5.91 10.43 16.72
C LYS A 649 4.49 10.07 17.13
N GLN A 650 3.70 9.50 16.21
CA GLN A 650 2.32 9.07 16.49
C GLN A 650 2.27 7.91 17.49
N ILE A 651 3.10 6.88 17.29
CA ILE A 651 3.15 5.70 18.17
C ILE A 651 3.59 6.09 19.58
N THR A 652 4.63 6.92 19.70
CA THR A 652 5.12 7.38 21.01
C THR A 652 4.13 8.31 21.73
N ALA A 653 3.29 9.02 20.99
CA ALA A 653 2.18 9.81 21.56
C ALA A 653 0.97 8.94 21.94
N GLY A 654 0.81 7.78 21.30
CA GLY A 654 -0.40 6.96 21.43
C GLY A 654 -1.55 7.45 20.53
N ASP A 655 -1.23 8.15 19.44
CA ASP A 655 -2.21 8.61 18.45
C ASP A 655 -2.86 7.42 17.74
N ILE A 656 -4.09 7.59 17.26
CA ILE A 656 -4.75 6.55 16.45
C ILE A 656 -3.95 6.35 15.15
N ILE A 657 -3.51 5.13 14.90
CA ILE A 657 -2.80 4.74 13.67
C ILE A 657 -3.63 3.76 12.86
N GLU A 658 -3.49 3.81 11.54
CA GLU A 658 -4.05 2.81 10.63
C GLU A 658 -3.11 1.62 10.44
N ALA A 659 -3.68 0.43 10.40
CA ALA A 659 -2.97 -0.81 10.12
C ALA A 659 -3.81 -1.78 9.29
N GLU A 660 -3.14 -2.74 8.65
CA GLU A 660 -3.76 -3.75 7.79
C GLU A 660 -3.22 -5.13 8.14
N ARG A 661 -4.09 -6.15 8.09
CA ARG A 661 -3.71 -7.57 8.15
C ARG A 661 -4.03 -8.20 6.80
N LYS A 662 -3.19 -9.14 6.35
CA LYS A 662 -3.41 -9.83 5.07
C LYS A 662 -4.78 -10.51 5.07
N ASN A 663 -5.56 -10.28 4.02
CA ASN A 663 -6.92 -10.82 3.84
C ASN A 663 -7.95 -10.38 4.88
N GLU A 664 -7.67 -9.33 5.65
CA GLU A 664 -8.63 -8.71 6.58
C GLU A 664 -8.90 -7.25 6.18
N LYS A 665 -9.97 -6.67 6.71
CA LYS A 665 -10.27 -5.25 6.51
C LYS A 665 -9.22 -4.38 7.23
N PRO A 666 -8.83 -3.23 6.65
CA PRO A 666 -8.06 -2.22 7.37
C PRO A 666 -8.76 -1.83 8.67
N PHE A 667 -7.97 -1.52 9.69
CA PHE A 667 -8.47 -1.11 10.99
C PHE A 667 -7.56 -0.05 11.62
N SER A 668 -8.10 0.67 12.59
CA SER A 668 -7.37 1.68 13.35
C SER A 668 -7.34 1.30 14.82
N PHE A 669 -6.25 1.62 15.50
CA PHE A 669 -6.12 1.41 16.95
C PHE A 669 -5.16 2.44 17.54
N LYS A 670 -5.24 2.62 18.87
CA LYS A 670 -4.26 3.41 19.64
C LYS A 670 -3.13 2.48 20.08
N PRO A 671 -1.90 2.63 19.57
CA PRO A 671 -0.77 1.87 20.06
C PRO A 671 -0.39 2.40 21.45
N TYR A 672 0.07 1.49 22.31
CA TYR A 672 0.72 1.88 23.57
C TYR A 672 2.15 1.33 23.65
N SER A 673 2.64 0.66 22.60
CA SER A 673 3.93 -0.01 22.62
C SER A 673 5.08 0.97 22.81
N ARG A 674 5.93 0.73 23.82
CA ARG A 674 7.20 1.45 23.97
C ARG A 674 8.19 0.93 22.96
N LEU A 675 8.86 1.84 22.27
CA LEU A 675 9.81 1.49 21.22
C LEU A 675 11.22 1.34 21.81
N ILE A 676 11.87 0.21 21.55
CA ILE A 676 13.27 -0.03 21.88
C ILE A 676 13.98 -0.42 20.59
N GLY A 677 14.96 0.38 20.20
CA GLY A 677 15.85 0.06 19.09
C GLY A 677 17.26 -0.21 19.59
N ALA A 678 17.87 -1.31 19.17
CA ALA A 678 19.26 -1.61 19.44
C ALA A 678 20.04 -1.60 18.12
N THR A 679 21.15 -0.85 18.12
CA THR A 679 21.98 -0.69 16.93
C THR A 679 23.44 -0.44 17.28
N ASN A 680 24.33 -0.65 16.29
CA ASN A 680 25.73 -0.28 16.41
C ASN A 680 25.94 1.21 16.15
N ALA A 681 25.15 1.80 15.25
CA ALA A 681 25.19 3.22 14.91
C ALA A 681 23.78 3.72 14.61
N LEU A 682 23.48 4.94 15.05
CA LEU A 682 22.15 5.53 14.90
C LEU A 682 21.76 5.64 13.41
N PRO A 683 20.49 5.37 13.07
CA PRO A 683 20.01 5.44 11.69
C PRO A 683 20.02 6.88 11.14
N ARG A 684 19.82 7.04 9.83
CA ARG A 684 19.61 8.37 9.23
C ARG A 684 18.15 8.80 9.41
N LEU A 685 17.94 10.11 9.60
CA LEU A 685 16.60 10.70 9.72
C LEU A 685 16.22 11.42 8.43
N LEU A 686 14.94 11.31 8.03
CA LEU A 686 14.38 12.09 6.91
C LEU A 686 13.89 13.48 7.34
N ASP A 687 13.46 13.62 8.59
CA ASP A 687 12.97 14.86 9.17
C ASP A 687 13.84 15.21 10.40
N HIS A 688 14.31 16.46 10.43
CA HIS A 688 15.21 16.99 11.46
C HIS A 688 14.46 17.83 12.50
N SER A 689 13.13 17.70 12.56
CA SER A 689 12.30 18.47 13.48
C SER A 689 12.57 18.13 14.95
N ASP A 690 12.35 19.12 15.82
CA ASP A 690 12.44 18.97 17.27
C ASP A 690 11.49 17.89 17.82
N GLY A 691 10.47 17.54 17.04
CA GLY A 691 9.54 16.44 17.28
C GLY A 691 10.20 15.12 17.61
N PHE A 692 11.22 14.74 16.84
CA PHE A 692 11.89 13.46 17.03
C PHE A 692 12.85 13.50 18.25
N PHE A 693 13.73 14.49 18.30
CA PHE A 693 14.81 14.53 19.31
C PHE A 693 14.29 14.68 20.74
N ARG A 694 13.18 15.40 20.96
CA ARG A 694 12.58 15.49 22.31
C ARG A 694 12.00 14.18 22.82
N ARG A 695 11.84 13.17 21.96
CA ARG A 695 11.30 11.85 22.30
C ARG A 695 12.40 10.81 22.46
N ALA A 696 13.58 11.08 21.89
CA ALA A 696 14.71 10.16 21.91
C ALA A 696 15.38 10.11 23.29
N MET A 697 15.65 8.90 23.76
CA MET A 697 16.59 8.63 24.85
C MET A 697 17.65 7.69 24.30
N ILE A 698 18.92 8.06 24.41
CA ILE A 698 20.02 7.30 23.83
C ILE A 698 20.93 6.81 24.95
N VAL A 699 21.06 5.50 25.09
CA VAL A 699 21.97 4.86 26.04
C VAL A 699 23.08 4.20 25.26
N ARG A 700 24.26 4.81 25.30
CA ARG A 700 25.48 4.23 24.70
C ARG A 700 26.17 3.27 25.67
N PHE A 701 26.56 2.12 25.13
CA PHE A 701 27.29 1.05 25.77
C PHE A 701 28.77 1.16 25.37
N ASN A 702 29.57 1.78 26.25
CA ASN A 702 30.95 2.14 25.96
C ASN A 702 31.94 1.00 26.19
N ARG A 703 31.63 0.05 27.07
CA ARG A 703 32.49 -1.11 27.36
C ARG A 703 32.30 -2.21 26.31
N GLN A 704 33.39 -2.86 25.91
CA GLN A 704 33.36 -4.11 25.16
C GLN A 704 34.01 -5.21 26.01
N PHE A 705 33.29 -6.29 26.27
CA PHE A 705 33.78 -7.39 27.11
C PHE A 705 34.69 -8.33 26.31
N LYS A 706 35.87 -8.64 26.87
CA LYS A 706 36.77 -9.64 26.28
C LYS A 706 36.22 -11.06 26.45
N LEU A 707 36.66 -12.00 25.61
CA LEU A 707 36.15 -13.37 25.63
C LEU A 707 36.31 -14.05 27.00
N GLU A 708 37.40 -13.77 27.71
CA GLU A 708 37.69 -14.27 29.05
C GLU A 708 36.81 -13.65 30.15
N GLU A 709 36.26 -12.45 29.93
CA GLU A 709 35.34 -11.78 30.86
C GLU A 709 33.87 -12.22 30.66
N GLN A 710 33.57 -12.84 29.52
CA GLN A 710 32.21 -13.19 29.13
C GLN A 710 31.72 -14.44 29.87
N ASP A 711 30.88 -14.24 30.89
CA ASP A 711 30.09 -15.32 31.47
C ASP A 711 28.94 -15.71 30.53
N LYS A 712 29.15 -16.79 29.77
CA LYS A 712 28.14 -17.33 28.84
C LYS A 712 26.86 -17.81 29.52
N GLN A 713 26.88 -18.02 30.84
CA GLN A 713 25.71 -18.40 31.62
C GLN A 713 25.07 -17.23 32.36
N ARG A 714 25.55 -15.99 32.17
CA ARG A 714 25.03 -14.79 32.85
C ARG A 714 23.52 -14.65 32.70
N GLY A 715 23.00 -14.82 31.48
CA GLY A 715 21.55 -14.77 31.20
C GLY A 715 20.76 -15.82 32.00
N VAL A 716 21.22 -17.07 32.01
CA VAL A 716 20.59 -18.16 32.76
C VAL A 716 20.55 -17.86 34.27
N LYS A 717 21.64 -17.32 34.83
CA LYS A 717 21.70 -16.95 36.25
C LYS A 717 20.73 -15.81 36.57
N LEU A 718 20.63 -14.81 35.69
CA LEU A 718 19.73 -13.67 35.85
C LEU A 718 18.24 -14.06 35.76
N MET A 719 17.89 -15.14 35.05
CA MET A 719 16.52 -15.65 35.03
C MET A 719 16.01 -16.01 36.43
N ALA A 720 16.91 -16.43 37.35
CA ALA A 720 16.54 -16.72 38.74
C ALA A 720 16.21 -15.46 39.55
N GLU A 721 16.72 -14.29 39.15
CA GLU A 721 16.45 -13.00 39.82
C GLU A 721 15.26 -12.24 39.19
N LEU A 722 14.52 -12.82 38.22
CA LEU A 722 13.42 -12.13 37.53
C LEU A 722 12.38 -11.47 38.46
N PRO A 723 11.91 -12.11 39.55
CA PRO A 723 11.05 -11.44 40.52
C PRO A 723 11.69 -10.20 41.18
N GLY A 724 12.99 -10.26 41.50
CA GLY A 724 13.73 -9.11 42.02
C GLY A 724 13.95 -8.02 40.97
N ILE A 725 14.15 -8.40 39.71
CA ILE A 725 14.24 -7.45 38.58
C ILE A 725 12.89 -6.76 38.36
N LEU A 726 11.76 -7.47 38.52
CA LEU A 726 10.43 -6.89 38.52
C LEU A 726 10.29 -5.83 39.62
N ASN A 727 10.69 -6.13 40.86
CA ASN A 727 10.67 -5.16 41.96
C ASN A 727 11.48 -3.91 41.62
N TRP A 728 12.70 -4.11 41.11
CA TRP A 728 13.58 -3.02 40.68
C TRP A 728 12.94 -2.15 39.58
N ALA A 729 12.29 -2.76 38.58
CA ALA A 729 11.60 -2.04 37.52
C ALA A 729 10.35 -1.29 38.03
N VAL A 730 9.59 -1.89 38.96
CA VAL A 730 8.42 -1.23 39.60
C VAL A 730 8.85 0.00 40.39
N THR A 731 9.94 -0.08 41.15
CA THR A 731 10.53 1.09 41.82
C THR A 731 10.91 2.19 40.82
N GLY A 732 11.46 1.82 39.66
CA GLY A 732 11.73 2.77 38.57
C GLY A 732 10.45 3.46 38.07
N LEU A 733 9.40 2.68 37.83
CA LEU A 733 8.11 3.20 37.41
C LEU A 733 7.53 4.17 38.45
N GLN A 734 7.61 3.84 39.75
CA GLN A 734 7.16 4.71 40.84
C GLN A 734 7.90 6.05 40.83
N ASN A 735 9.24 6.01 40.74
CA ASN A 735 10.08 7.21 40.70
C ASN A 735 9.72 8.09 39.48
N LEU A 736 9.53 7.47 38.32
CA LEU A 736 9.12 8.18 37.10
C LEU A 736 7.74 8.84 37.25
N LEU A 737 6.75 8.11 37.77
CA LEU A 737 5.39 8.64 37.96
C LEU A 737 5.35 9.76 39.00
N GLN A 738 6.12 9.64 40.07
CA GLN A 738 6.22 10.67 41.11
C GLN A 738 6.91 11.94 40.58
N ARG A 739 7.99 11.79 39.81
CA ARG A 739 8.76 12.92 39.29
C ARG A 739 8.12 13.58 38.07
N GLY A 740 7.39 12.82 37.26
CA GLY A 740 6.69 13.32 36.07
C GLY A 740 7.58 13.45 34.82
N GLU A 741 8.85 13.09 34.90
CA GLU A 741 9.79 13.08 33.76
C GLU A 741 10.92 12.07 33.99
N PHE A 742 11.54 11.59 32.92
CA PHE A 742 12.67 10.66 32.99
C PHE A 742 13.95 11.32 33.52
N VAL A 743 14.75 10.57 34.28
CA VAL A 743 16.16 10.94 34.50
C VAL A 743 16.88 10.90 33.15
N MET A 744 17.48 12.03 32.76
CA MET A 744 18.29 12.13 31.55
C MET A 744 19.76 12.32 31.92
N PRO A 745 20.59 11.26 31.89
CA PRO A 745 22.03 11.37 32.16
C PRO A 745 22.71 12.30 31.15
N GLN A 746 23.77 12.98 31.57
CA GLN A 746 24.48 13.92 30.71
C GLN A 746 24.95 13.27 29.42
N SER A 747 25.49 12.05 29.49
CA SER A 747 25.89 11.29 28.30
C SER A 747 24.73 11.05 27.33
N SER A 748 23.51 10.82 27.82
CA SER A 748 22.34 10.64 26.96
C SER A 748 21.94 11.95 26.27
N GLN A 749 21.99 13.06 27.00
CA GLN A 749 21.71 14.39 26.44
C GLN A 749 22.74 14.76 25.36
N ASP A 750 24.02 14.51 25.62
CA ASP A 750 25.12 14.75 24.70
C ASP A 750 24.96 13.90 23.43
N GLU A 751 24.59 12.62 23.57
CA GLU A 751 24.30 11.73 22.43
C GLU A 751 23.13 12.24 21.57
N VAL A 752 22.04 12.72 22.19
CA VAL A 752 20.91 13.29 21.46
C VAL A 752 21.31 14.58 20.75
N ALA A 753 22.10 15.45 21.41
CA ALA A 753 22.61 16.68 20.83
C ALA A 753 23.54 16.41 19.65
N GLN A 754 24.48 15.46 19.81
CA GLN A 754 25.38 15.05 18.74
C GLN A 754 24.63 14.38 17.60
N TYR A 755 23.65 13.53 17.89
CA TYR A 755 22.82 12.91 16.85
C TYR A 755 22.03 13.95 16.06
N ARG A 756 21.51 15.00 16.73
CA ARG A 756 20.86 16.13 16.07
C ARG A 756 21.81 16.89 15.14
N VAL A 757 23.06 17.12 15.55
CA VAL A 757 24.07 17.78 14.71
C VAL A 757 24.42 16.89 13.51
N ASN A 758 24.77 15.63 13.75
CA ASN A 758 25.22 14.68 12.75
C ASN A 758 24.12 14.21 11.79
N SER A 759 22.85 14.43 12.12
CA SER A 759 21.73 14.10 11.24
C SER A 759 21.31 15.27 10.36
N ASP A 760 21.71 16.51 10.66
CA ASP A 760 21.33 17.71 9.90
C ASP A 760 22.32 18.00 8.76
N PRO A 761 21.97 17.74 7.49
CA PRO A 761 22.89 17.94 6.36
C PRO A 761 23.16 19.43 6.10
N VAL A 762 22.22 20.33 6.46
CA VAL A 762 22.42 21.78 6.31
C VAL A 762 23.44 22.28 7.32
N ARG A 763 23.36 21.82 8.57
CA ARG A 763 24.35 22.16 9.61
C ARG A 763 25.73 21.60 9.27
N GLN A 764 25.83 20.34 8.85
CA GLN A 764 27.10 19.73 8.43
C GLN A 764 27.77 20.54 7.31
N PHE A 765 27.01 20.84 6.24
CA PHE A 765 27.49 21.69 5.16
C PHE A 765 27.90 23.08 5.66
N ALA A 766 27.12 23.70 6.54
CA ALA A 766 27.46 25.02 7.08
C ALA A 766 28.72 25.00 7.96
N GLU A 767 28.92 23.98 8.79
CA GLU A 767 30.11 23.85 9.64
C GLU A 767 31.38 23.56 8.81
N GLU A 768 31.24 22.81 7.72
CA GLU A 768 32.34 22.46 6.83
C GLU A 768 32.74 23.64 5.93
N PHE A 769 31.76 24.32 5.32
CA PHE A 769 32.02 25.30 4.26
C PHE A 769 31.74 26.76 4.64
N LEU A 770 31.06 27.06 5.76
CA LEU A 770 30.62 28.43 6.07
C LEU A 770 31.21 29.00 7.35
N ARG A 771 31.61 30.27 7.30
CA ARG A 771 31.97 31.08 8.48
C ARG A 771 31.13 32.37 8.48
N PRO A 772 30.43 32.72 9.57
CA PRO A 772 29.68 33.97 9.63
C PRO A 772 30.61 35.18 9.47
N VAL A 773 30.24 36.14 8.63
CA VAL A 773 31.01 37.38 8.41
C VAL A 773 30.09 38.59 8.32
N GLU A 774 30.52 39.70 8.93
CA GLU A 774 29.80 40.98 8.87
C GLU A 774 30.17 41.80 7.62
N ASP A 775 31.34 41.54 7.01
CA ASP A 775 31.82 42.25 5.82
C ASP A 775 31.04 41.82 4.57
N SER A 776 30.28 42.77 4.01
CA SER A 776 29.43 42.55 2.83
C SER A 776 30.20 42.17 1.56
N LYS A 777 31.51 42.39 1.52
CA LYS A 777 32.36 41.97 0.38
C LYS A 777 32.63 40.48 0.33
N ARG A 778 32.39 39.77 1.44
CA ARG A 778 32.67 38.32 1.58
C ARG A 778 31.42 37.46 1.61
N TRP A 779 30.25 38.08 1.44
CA TRP A 779 28.98 37.36 1.42
C TRP A 779 28.88 36.44 0.22
N VAL A 780 28.29 35.27 0.44
CA VAL A 780 28.07 34.27 -0.62
C VAL A 780 26.67 34.43 -1.22
N SER A 781 26.56 34.31 -2.54
CA SER A 781 25.27 34.31 -3.24
C SER A 781 24.39 33.16 -2.76
N SER A 782 23.11 33.44 -2.46
CA SER A 782 22.13 32.42 -2.07
C SER A 782 21.97 31.31 -3.11
N GLY A 783 22.05 31.65 -4.40
CA GLY A 783 21.93 30.67 -5.49
C GLY A 783 23.15 29.77 -5.57
N ALA A 784 24.35 30.38 -5.59
CA ALA A 784 25.61 29.63 -5.65
C ALA A 784 25.79 28.71 -4.44
N LEU A 785 25.46 29.20 -3.24
CA LEU A 785 25.53 28.42 -2.01
C LEU A 785 24.59 27.21 -2.05
N TYR A 786 23.39 27.36 -2.61
CA TYR A 786 22.44 26.27 -2.73
C TYR A 786 22.89 25.22 -3.76
N GLU A 787 23.52 25.62 -4.86
CA GLU A 787 24.14 24.68 -5.81
C GLU A 787 25.27 23.88 -5.16
N SER A 788 26.18 24.54 -4.42
CA SER A 788 27.23 23.87 -3.65
C SER A 788 26.65 22.90 -2.62
N TYR A 789 25.59 23.29 -1.91
CA TYR A 789 24.87 22.42 -0.99
C TYR A 789 24.29 21.20 -1.71
N LYS A 790 23.64 21.36 -2.86
CA LYS A 790 23.09 20.24 -3.64
C LYS A 790 24.19 19.26 -4.08
N ALA A 791 25.31 19.77 -4.57
CA ALA A 791 26.47 18.97 -4.95
C ALA A 791 27.01 18.18 -3.75
N TRP A 792 27.25 18.86 -2.63
CA TRP A 792 27.71 18.23 -1.39
C TRP A 792 26.74 17.13 -0.89
N ASN A 793 25.42 17.35 -0.97
CA ASN A 793 24.46 16.30 -0.59
C ASN A 793 24.54 15.07 -1.49
N ASN A 794 24.67 15.28 -2.81
CA ASN A 794 24.81 14.19 -3.76
C ASN A 794 26.07 13.35 -3.45
N ASP A 795 27.19 14.01 -3.17
CA ASP A 795 28.47 13.35 -2.90
C ASP A 795 28.48 12.63 -1.54
N ASN A 796 27.71 13.11 -0.56
CA ASN A 796 27.58 12.50 0.77
C ASN A 796 26.38 11.55 0.92
N GLY A 797 25.63 11.31 -0.16
CA GLY A 797 24.48 10.40 -0.19
C GLY A 797 23.29 10.91 0.65
N TYR A 798 23.13 12.22 0.76
CA TYR A 798 21.97 12.89 1.33
C TYR A 798 21.02 13.37 0.22
N LYS A 799 19.74 13.53 0.56
CA LYS A 799 18.77 14.19 -0.33
C LYS A 799 18.72 15.68 0.03
N ALA A 800 19.07 16.54 -0.92
CA ALA A 800 19.06 17.98 -0.68
C ALA A 800 17.64 18.50 -0.37
N LEU A 801 17.53 19.37 0.63
CA LEU A 801 16.30 20.11 0.90
C LEU A 801 15.95 21.05 -0.26
N ALA A 802 14.66 21.39 -0.41
CA ALA A 802 14.24 22.43 -1.35
C ALA A 802 14.85 23.79 -0.95
N SER A 803 15.11 24.67 -1.93
CA SER A 803 15.82 25.94 -1.70
C SER A 803 15.23 26.79 -0.56
N ASN A 804 13.91 26.84 -0.44
CA ASN A 804 13.22 27.58 0.61
C ASN A 804 13.46 26.96 2.00
N GLN A 805 13.42 25.62 2.11
CA GLN A 805 13.67 24.89 3.35
C GLN A 805 15.15 24.95 3.75
N PHE A 806 16.06 24.87 2.78
CA PHE A 806 17.48 25.11 3.00
C PHE A 806 17.72 26.51 3.57
N ALA A 807 17.11 27.53 2.98
CA ALA A 807 17.24 28.90 3.45
C ALA A 807 16.67 29.10 4.85
N GLU A 808 15.47 28.60 5.13
CA GLU A 808 14.86 28.66 6.46
C GLU A 808 15.74 27.96 7.51
N ARG A 809 16.24 26.76 7.17
CA ARG A 809 17.08 25.98 8.07
C ARG A 809 18.43 26.67 8.33
N LEU A 810 19.10 27.17 7.29
CA LEU A 810 20.37 27.89 7.41
C LEU A 810 20.20 29.17 8.25
N GLY A 811 19.08 29.86 8.11
CA GLY A 811 18.68 30.98 8.96
C GLY A 811 18.53 30.57 10.43
N SER A 812 17.86 29.45 10.70
CA SER A 812 17.67 28.92 12.07
C SER A 812 18.99 28.51 12.75
N ILE A 813 20.05 28.23 11.99
CA ILE A 813 21.38 27.86 12.50
C ILE A 813 22.25 29.12 12.76
N GLY A 814 21.76 30.32 12.44
CA GLY A 814 22.37 31.61 12.83
C GLY A 814 22.94 32.43 11.66
N PHE A 815 22.78 32.00 10.42
CA PHE A 815 23.22 32.77 9.26
C PHE A 815 22.17 33.80 8.85
N LYS A 816 22.58 35.04 8.59
CA LYS A 816 21.67 36.11 8.17
C LYS A 816 21.59 36.17 6.66
N LYS A 817 20.38 36.36 6.15
CA LYS A 817 20.11 36.53 4.73
C LYS A 817 19.92 38.01 4.43
N GLU A 818 20.68 38.51 3.48
CA GLU A 818 20.69 39.91 3.09
C GLU A 818 20.32 40.06 1.61
N ARG A 819 19.86 41.25 1.22
CA ARG A 819 19.49 41.56 -0.16
C ARG A 819 20.08 42.89 -0.57
N ASP A 820 20.62 42.93 -1.79
CA ASP A 820 21.00 44.18 -2.45
C ASP A 820 20.34 44.30 -3.84
N LYS A 821 20.88 45.19 -4.68
CA LYS A 821 20.41 45.45 -6.04
C LYS A 821 20.73 44.32 -7.03
N ASN A 822 21.72 43.49 -6.70
CA ASN A 822 22.33 42.47 -7.55
C ASN A 822 21.90 41.05 -7.18
N GLY A 823 21.31 40.84 -5.99
CA GLY A 823 20.79 39.53 -5.62
C GLY A 823 20.45 39.33 -4.14
N ARG A 824 20.36 38.06 -3.75
CA ARG A 824 20.18 37.62 -2.35
C ARG A 824 21.47 36.93 -1.91
N TYR A 825 21.95 37.28 -0.73
CA TYR A 825 23.23 36.83 -0.19
C TYR A 825 23.09 36.32 1.23
N TRP A 826 24.04 35.50 1.65
CA TRP A 826 24.20 35.08 3.03
C TRP A 826 25.41 35.79 3.64
N ALA A 827 25.25 36.28 4.86
CA ALA A 827 26.33 36.88 5.66
C ALA A 827 27.31 35.80 6.15
N ALA A 828 27.95 35.12 5.19
CA ALA A 828 28.85 34.00 5.37
C ALA A 828 29.96 34.02 4.31
N GLU A 829 31.18 33.71 4.74
CA GLU A 829 32.31 33.39 3.88
C GLU A 829 32.26 31.88 3.55
N TYR A 830 32.37 31.55 2.27
CA TYR A 830 32.38 30.16 1.76
C TYR A 830 33.82 29.69 1.55
N HIS A 831 34.23 28.63 2.26
CA HIS A 831 35.56 28.04 2.18
C HIS A 831 35.51 26.74 1.37
N ASP A 832 36.02 26.78 0.14
CA ASP A 832 36.06 25.64 -0.75
C ASP A 832 37.37 24.85 -0.56
N PHE A 833 37.32 23.63 -0.05
CA PHE A 833 38.48 22.71 -0.05
C PHE A 833 38.60 22.00 -1.42
N GLY A 834 38.72 22.80 -2.47
CA GLY A 834 39.07 22.40 -3.85
C GLY A 834 37.95 21.74 -4.66
N VAL A 835 37.23 22.50 -5.50
CA VAL A 835 37.26 22.60 -7.00
C VAL A 835 36.00 23.39 -7.46
N PRO A 836 36.02 24.21 -8.54
CA PRO A 836 36.67 25.50 -8.76
C PRO A 836 35.76 26.72 -8.42
N THR A 837 36.35 27.71 -7.74
CA THR A 837 35.92 29.11 -7.52
C THR A 837 34.62 29.62 -8.16
N CYS A 838 33.69 30.04 -7.30
CA CYS A 838 32.73 31.10 -7.63
C CYS A 838 33.51 32.41 -7.89
N PRO A 839 33.25 33.17 -8.97
CA PRO A 839 33.92 34.44 -9.17
C PRO A 839 33.49 35.43 -8.09
N PRO A 840 34.43 36.18 -7.48
CA PRO A 840 34.07 37.25 -6.54
C PRO A 840 33.24 38.31 -7.25
N VAL A 841 32.33 38.95 -6.52
CA VAL A 841 31.52 40.07 -7.02
C VAL A 841 32.46 41.16 -7.55
N PRO A 842 32.29 41.64 -8.81
CA PRO A 842 33.14 42.70 -9.34
C PRO A 842 32.94 43.99 -8.52
N ALA A 843 34.04 44.55 -8.05
CA ALA A 843 34.09 45.83 -7.37
C ALA A 843 33.80 46.98 -8.35
N SER A 844 32.54 47.17 -8.76
CA SER A 844 32.11 48.39 -9.46
C SER A 844 30.60 48.62 -9.34
N SER A 845 30.17 49.18 -8.20
CA SER A 845 29.00 50.08 -8.11
C SER A 845 28.71 50.50 -6.66
N ILE A 846 29.75 50.92 -5.93
CA ILE A 846 29.55 51.76 -4.74
C ILE A 846 29.72 53.21 -5.20
N SER A 847 28.59 53.87 -5.46
CA SER A 847 28.53 55.34 -5.48
C SER A 847 28.54 55.81 -4.02
N PRO A 848 29.44 56.72 -3.61
CA PRO A 848 29.38 57.33 -2.30
C PRO A 848 28.26 58.37 -2.30
N ARG A 849 27.08 58.03 -1.80
CA ARG A 849 26.13 59.06 -1.37
C ARG A 849 26.51 59.51 0.03
N ALA A 850 27.30 60.58 0.06
CA ALA A 850 27.36 61.48 1.20
C ALA A 850 25.93 61.93 1.55
N GLY A 851 25.51 61.68 2.79
CA GLY A 851 24.23 62.06 3.34
C GLY A 851 24.39 62.31 4.83
N ASN A 852 24.71 63.56 5.14
CA ASN A 852 24.83 64.18 6.47
C ASN A 852 23.99 63.54 7.59
N TYR A 853 24.66 63.10 8.65
CA TYR A 853 24.16 63.26 10.00
C TYR A 853 25.13 64.19 10.75
N LYS A 854 24.63 65.39 11.09
CA LYS A 854 25.25 66.31 12.04
C LYS A 854 24.84 65.86 13.45
N VAL A 855 25.87 65.67 14.29
CA VAL A 855 25.96 65.65 15.77
C VAL A 855 24.91 64.83 16.52
#